data_AF-A0A2U1AI06-F1
#
_entry.id   AF-A0A2U1AI06-F1
#
_cell.length_a   1.000
_cell.length_b   1.000
_cell.length_c   1.000
_cell.angle_alpha   90.00
_cell.angle_beta   90.00
_cell.angle_gamma   90.00
#
_symmetry.space_group_name_H-M   'P 1'
#
loop_
_entity.id
_entity.type
_entity.pdbx_description
1 polymer ?
#
loop_
_entity_poly.entity_id
_entity_poly.type
_entity_poly.pdbx_seq_one_letter_code
_entity_poly.pdbx_strand_id
1 'polypeptide(L)'
;MVKTGQWKVTAQTLFFLLTLSGTGAYIVGSAAVALCAWGIPVDRAFSGDFEAAPLLLIFGGAGTVFCFLCLLGLFFHQKCRESHVGLLMRWYVVWASLLFLLAEGGAWLAESGPGMAGVALVFLTVVLPLAAPGRPDWKHIALVCCNFLGWSGGILVLAVTGDFALSATDFGFISRMSVCYRYPAAFCFGIRDFLRISGGGWGWFFLAGLLLLQGGYLASAALWAGADRVNMRRLFGKGVLTLWGAVAFCWLFSLGMAAYSARQAEAAWLALEKRFGRPPTVVTLKREFYRDNIPDPEFWNRVKRLAGVARQLIQDDREPWYFIPEPRWFRLSPEELKKLSSNFAASEAWNEWVRLFSGELPAEALNFQTSVLCNESSAAPELIRAFCSLALWRIASTPAGGDREGALQCYRSMKNGCRYLEKAPNVIYPLVRFRCEALRLDALELLLEAGTGSADWLEQEAEELQELRARSIVAEEQGFFAYVAGELDAMDSAAHTGIPPVTQLSYLPLCPRALRFFFPQFRWYCSADRMELMRMCDVPAFRNMRGVEVIGKPYMFTGRAVVVGDFIRKRFAVLQARYRAMEILAAAELHKRETGVYPEKIEPMPLDPFGEKTLRYRIGDCPVLESSRRAAPADAAGYSGYEMQYRKVPAVQVWSIGPNGIDEDGLGGYDEAARRQCDDIRAIVRIGK
;
A
#
# COMPACT_ATOMS: atom_id res chain seq x y z
N MET A 1 41.78 49.91 -30.65
CA MET A 1 41.24 49.74 -29.28
C MET A 1 39.75 49.97 -29.40
N VAL A 2 38.87 48.96 -29.34
CA VAL A 2 38.54 48.10 -28.21
C VAL A 2 38.56 46.63 -28.65
N LYS A 3 39.38 45.79 -28.01
CA LYS A 3 39.21 44.33 -28.07
C LYS A 3 37.91 44.03 -27.32
N THR A 4 36.79 43.89 -28.02
CA THR A 4 35.64 43.20 -27.44
C THR A 4 36.10 41.78 -27.15
N GLY A 5 36.26 41.45 -25.88
CA GLY A 5 36.59 40.11 -25.43
C GLY A 5 35.49 39.16 -25.89
N GLN A 6 35.66 38.54 -27.05
CA GLN A 6 34.82 37.43 -27.48
C GLN A 6 35.00 36.34 -26.44
N TRP A 7 33.93 36.04 -25.70
CA TRP A 7 33.85 34.89 -24.81
C TRP A 7 34.17 33.64 -25.64
N LYS A 8 35.41 33.13 -25.52
CA LYS A 8 35.81 31.88 -26.16
C LYS A 8 35.34 30.73 -25.28
N VAL A 9 34.38 29.96 -25.79
CA VAL A 9 33.99 28.71 -25.14
C VAL A 9 35.06 27.68 -25.51
N THR A 10 35.64 27.02 -24.53
CA THR A 10 36.69 26.00 -24.76
C THR A 10 36.13 24.60 -24.55
N ALA A 11 36.76 23.59 -25.15
CA ALA A 11 36.38 22.20 -24.90
C ALA A 11 36.52 21.82 -23.41
N GLN A 12 37.48 22.42 -22.70
CA GLN A 12 37.66 22.22 -21.25
C GLN A 12 36.45 22.72 -20.46
N THR A 13 35.95 23.92 -20.78
CA THR A 13 34.78 24.51 -20.12
C THR A 13 33.52 23.66 -20.35
N LEU A 14 33.29 23.22 -21.58
CA LEU A 14 32.15 22.37 -21.92
C LEU A 14 32.22 20.99 -21.26
N PHE A 15 33.40 20.38 -21.26
CA PHE A 15 33.61 19.07 -20.66
C PHE A 15 33.47 19.10 -19.13
N PHE A 16 33.93 20.18 -18.50
CA PHE A 16 33.65 20.43 -17.09
C PHE A 16 32.15 20.57 -16.83
N LEU A 17 31.41 21.36 -17.62
CA LEU A 17 29.96 21.53 -17.46
C LEU A 17 29.18 20.23 -17.68
N LEU A 18 29.53 19.44 -18.70
CA LEU A 18 28.95 18.11 -18.92
C LEU A 18 29.14 17.21 -17.67
N THR A 19 30.36 17.21 -17.13
CA THR A 19 30.70 16.46 -15.91
C THR A 19 29.93 16.99 -14.70
N LEU A 20 29.84 18.30 -14.54
CA LEU A 20 29.12 18.97 -13.46
C LEU A 20 27.64 18.64 -13.48
N SER A 21 26.99 18.64 -14.65
CA SER A 21 25.58 18.28 -14.78
C SER A 21 25.32 16.86 -14.32
N GLY A 22 26.13 15.88 -14.78
CA GLY A 22 25.96 14.48 -14.38
C GLY A 22 26.27 14.22 -12.91
N THR A 23 27.41 14.73 -12.43
CA THR A 23 27.85 14.54 -11.03
C THR A 23 26.98 15.32 -10.04
N GLY A 24 26.54 16.54 -10.39
CA GLY A 24 25.63 17.36 -9.60
C GLY A 24 24.27 16.69 -9.43
N ALA A 25 23.68 16.17 -10.51
CA ALA A 25 22.43 15.41 -10.42
C ALA A 25 22.57 14.18 -9.49
N TYR A 26 23.66 13.43 -9.60
CA TYR A 26 23.93 12.28 -8.72
C TYR A 26 24.08 12.70 -7.25
N ILE A 27 24.85 13.74 -6.95
CA ILE A 27 25.09 14.21 -5.57
C ILE A 27 23.80 14.74 -4.95
N VAL A 28 23.04 15.57 -5.66
CA VAL A 28 21.76 16.11 -5.17
C VAL A 28 20.75 14.99 -4.94
N GLY A 29 20.62 14.05 -5.88
CA GLY A 29 19.76 12.88 -5.70
C GLY A 29 20.19 12.02 -4.51
N SER A 30 21.49 11.83 -4.32
CA SER A 30 22.03 11.07 -3.18
C SER A 30 21.79 11.79 -1.85
N ALA A 31 21.90 13.12 -1.82
CA ALA A 31 21.59 13.93 -0.65
C ALA A 31 20.10 13.84 -0.28
N ALA A 32 19.20 13.88 -1.27
CA ALA A 32 17.77 13.70 -1.03
C ALA A 32 17.46 12.32 -0.41
N VAL A 33 18.06 11.25 -0.96
CA VAL A 33 17.90 9.89 -0.39
C VAL A 33 18.50 9.79 1.02
N ALA A 34 19.63 10.46 1.28
CA ALA A 34 20.24 10.52 2.61
C ALA A 34 19.34 11.22 3.63
N LEU A 35 18.72 12.35 3.26
CA LEU A 35 17.71 13.04 4.08
C LEU A 35 16.54 12.11 4.39
N CYS A 36 16.05 11.37 3.38
CA CYS A 36 15.01 10.37 3.61
C CYS A 36 15.45 9.27 4.57
N ALA A 37 16.69 8.76 4.44
CA ALA A 37 17.23 7.73 5.32
C ALA A 37 17.34 8.22 6.78
N TRP A 38 17.63 9.50 6.99
CA TRP A 38 17.60 10.15 8.30
C TRP A 38 16.19 10.46 8.83
N GLY A 39 15.14 10.15 8.06
CA GLY A 39 13.76 10.40 8.46
C GLY A 39 13.35 11.87 8.31
N ILE A 40 14.13 12.67 7.57
CA ILE A 40 13.82 14.08 7.30
C ILE A 40 12.89 14.15 6.09
N PRO A 41 11.62 14.56 6.27
CA PRO A 41 10.69 14.75 5.15
C PRO A 41 11.25 15.77 4.16
N VAL A 42 11.64 15.27 2.99
CA VAL A 42 12.12 16.12 1.89
C VAL A 42 10.96 17.02 1.42
N ASP A 43 9.73 16.53 1.46
CA ASP A 43 8.50 17.31 1.19
C ASP A 43 8.30 18.50 2.15
N ARG A 44 8.65 18.37 3.45
CA ARG A 44 8.56 19.49 4.42
C ARG A 44 9.79 20.39 4.45
N ALA A 45 10.96 19.90 4.05
CA ALA A 45 12.14 20.75 3.82
C ALA A 45 11.95 21.68 2.61
N PHE A 46 11.02 21.34 1.72
CA PHE A 46 10.67 22.09 0.51
C PHE A 46 9.19 22.56 0.47
N SER A 47 8.47 22.53 1.60
CA SER A 47 7.02 22.81 1.69
C SER A 47 6.65 24.30 1.64
N GLY A 48 7.02 24.98 0.56
CA GLY A 48 6.24 26.08 0.02
C GLY A 48 5.84 25.68 -1.39
N ASP A 49 4.57 25.32 -1.58
CA ASP A 49 3.94 24.93 -2.85
C ASP A 49 4.70 23.85 -3.66
N PHE A 50 4.17 22.63 -3.66
CA PHE A 50 4.76 21.46 -4.35
C PHE A 50 4.87 21.63 -5.87
N GLU A 51 4.29 22.68 -6.46
CA GLU A 51 4.58 23.07 -7.83
C GLU A 51 6.01 23.65 -7.94
N ALA A 52 6.48 24.47 -7.00
CA ALA A 52 7.70 25.25 -7.16
C ALA A 52 9.01 24.48 -6.92
N ALA A 53 9.06 23.42 -6.11
CA ALA A 53 10.30 22.74 -5.73
C ALA A 53 10.83 21.71 -6.75
N PRO A 54 9.99 20.82 -7.33
CA PRO A 54 10.35 20.10 -8.54
C PRO A 54 10.67 21.12 -9.61
N LEU A 55 9.86 22.17 -9.79
CA LEU A 55 10.16 23.26 -10.72
C LEU A 55 11.48 23.97 -10.43
N LEU A 56 12.01 24.10 -9.20
CA LEU A 56 13.31 24.73 -8.93
C LEU A 56 14.50 23.79 -9.23
N LEU A 57 14.36 22.49 -8.97
CA LEU A 57 15.33 21.47 -9.39
C LEU A 57 15.27 21.22 -10.91
N ILE A 58 14.07 21.32 -11.48
CA ILE A 58 13.76 21.19 -12.90
C ILE A 58 14.11 22.47 -13.65
N PHE A 59 13.93 23.68 -13.12
CA PHE A 59 14.31 24.96 -13.74
C PHE A 59 15.76 25.30 -13.47
N GLY A 60 16.32 24.92 -12.32
CA GLY A 60 17.76 24.97 -12.07
C GLY A 60 18.49 23.93 -12.93
N GLY A 61 17.94 22.71 -13.03
CA GLY A 61 18.42 21.65 -13.91
C GLY A 61 18.24 21.97 -15.39
N ALA A 62 17.04 22.35 -15.83
CA ALA A 62 16.72 22.76 -17.20
C ALA A 62 17.41 24.07 -17.56
N GLY A 63 17.58 25.02 -16.63
CA GLY A 63 18.36 26.24 -16.84
C GLY A 63 19.85 25.93 -17.00
N THR A 64 20.40 25.00 -16.21
CA THR A 64 21.80 24.55 -16.37
C THR A 64 21.99 23.74 -17.65
N VAL A 65 21.05 22.86 -17.99
CA VAL A 65 21.01 22.10 -19.24
C VAL A 65 20.86 23.06 -20.43
N PHE A 66 19.97 24.07 -20.34
CA PHE A 66 19.77 25.12 -21.33
C PHE A 66 21.05 25.95 -21.52
N CYS A 67 21.69 26.39 -20.43
CA CYS A 67 22.96 27.10 -20.49
C CYS A 67 24.06 26.23 -21.10
N PHE A 68 24.13 24.95 -20.73
CA PHE A 68 25.07 23.98 -21.31
C PHE A 68 24.84 23.81 -22.82
N LEU A 69 23.59 23.63 -23.26
CA LEU A 69 23.20 23.49 -24.66
C LEU A 69 23.51 24.77 -25.46
N CYS A 70 23.23 25.95 -24.90
CA CYS A 70 23.58 27.24 -25.47
C CYS A 70 25.10 27.39 -25.65
N LEU A 71 25.88 27.07 -24.62
CA LEU A 71 27.34 27.14 -24.67
C LEU A 71 27.92 26.12 -25.66
N LEU A 72 27.33 24.94 -25.75
CA LEU A 72 27.71 23.91 -26.72
C LEU A 72 27.44 24.36 -28.15
N GLY A 73 26.26 24.94 -28.42
CA GLY A 73 25.93 25.52 -29.71
C GLY A 73 26.86 26.69 -30.09
N LEU A 74 27.20 27.56 -29.13
CA LEU A 74 28.17 28.64 -29.31
C LEU A 74 29.58 28.13 -29.61
N PHE A 75 30.02 27.05 -28.96
CA PHE A 75 31.31 26.42 -29.23
C PHE A 75 31.40 25.89 -30.66
N PHE A 76 30.41 25.10 -31.10
CA PHE A 76 30.40 24.59 -32.47
C PHE A 76 30.23 25.72 -33.50
N HIS A 77 29.45 26.76 -33.20
CA HIS A 77 29.37 27.96 -34.03
C HIS A 77 30.74 28.65 -34.19
N GLN A 78 31.50 28.80 -33.10
CA GLN A 78 32.87 29.34 -33.14
C GLN A 78 33.80 28.47 -34.00
N LYS A 79 33.72 27.15 -33.87
CA LYS A 79 34.55 26.22 -34.66
C LYS A 79 34.17 26.19 -36.15
N CYS A 80 32.88 26.29 -36.48
CA CYS A 80 32.41 26.46 -37.85
C CYS A 80 32.83 27.83 -38.45
N ARG A 81 33.13 28.83 -37.62
CA ARG A 81 33.69 30.12 -38.06
C ARG A 81 35.15 30.01 -38.48
N GLU A 82 35.90 29.07 -37.90
CA GLU A 82 37.33 28.83 -38.17
C GLU A 82 37.56 27.93 -39.41
N SER A 83 36.51 27.33 -39.98
CA SER A 83 36.58 26.47 -41.18
C SER A 83 35.97 27.10 -42.44
N HIS A 84 36.47 26.67 -43.61
CA HIS A 84 36.02 27.06 -44.95
C HIS A 84 34.65 26.47 -45.34
N VAL A 85 34.08 25.58 -44.51
CA VAL A 85 32.79 24.92 -44.78
C VAL A 85 31.62 25.85 -44.43
N GLY A 86 31.35 26.80 -45.32
CA GLY A 86 30.03 27.41 -45.59
C GLY A 86 29.38 28.27 -44.51
N LEU A 87 29.04 29.51 -44.87
CA LEU A 87 28.10 30.39 -44.15
C LEU A 87 26.80 29.68 -43.74
N LEU A 88 26.34 28.72 -44.56
CA LEU A 88 25.15 27.89 -44.37
C LEU A 88 25.21 26.98 -43.15
N MET A 89 26.35 26.33 -42.87
CA MET A 89 26.48 25.47 -41.67
C MET A 89 26.49 26.29 -40.37
N ARG A 90 26.98 27.53 -40.44
CA ARG A 90 26.96 28.47 -39.29
C ARG A 90 25.53 28.85 -38.91
N TRP A 91 24.69 29.11 -39.90
CA TRP A 91 23.27 29.42 -39.70
C TRP A 91 22.47 28.17 -39.35
N TYR A 92 22.77 27.01 -39.95
CA TYR A 92 22.13 25.74 -39.62
C TYR A 92 22.30 25.37 -38.13
N VAL A 93 23.52 25.46 -37.59
CA VAL A 93 23.77 25.17 -36.16
C VAL A 93 23.01 26.14 -35.25
N VAL A 94 22.94 27.43 -35.59
CA VAL A 94 22.23 28.46 -34.82
C VAL A 94 20.71 28.25 -34.88
N TRP A 95 20.14 28.08 -36.08
CA TRP A 95 18.70 27.90 -36.27
C TRP A 95 18.21 26.55 -35.76
N ALA A 96 18.97 25.47 -35.93
CA ALA A 96 18.64 24.17 -35.36
C ALA A 96 18.70 24.19 -33.83
N SER A 97 19.68 24.88 -33.23
CA SER A 97 19.73 25.06 -31.76
C SER A 97 18.55 25.91 -31.24
N LEU A 98 18.16 26.98 -31.94
CA LEU A 98 17.01 27.83 -31.57
C LEU A 98 15.66 27.12 -31.75
N LEU A 99 15.46 26.41 -32.87
CA LEU A 99 14.26 25.58 -33.11
C LEU A 99 14.16 24.46 -32.09
N PHE A 100 15.28 23.86 -31.72
CA PHE A 100 15.37 22.85 -30.67
C PHE A 100 14.97 23.42 -29.30
N LEU A 101 15.47 24.61 -28.93
CA LEU A 101 15.11 25.29 -27.68
C LEU A 101 13.62 25.69 -27.62
N LEU A 102 13.05 26.13 -28.74
CA LEU A 102 11.62 26.44 -28.87
C LEU A 102 10.74 25.19 -28.81
N ALA A 103 11.19 24.08 -29.41
CA ALA A 103 10.46 22.83 -29.44
C ALA A 103 10.53 22.06 -28.10
N GLU A 104 11.65 22.12 -27.37
CA GLU A 104 11.74 21.63 -25.98
C GLU A 104 10.82 22.45 -25.05
N GLY A 105 10.81 23.78 -25.17
CA GLY A 105 9.88 24.63 -24.42
C GLY A 105 8.41 24.38 -24.74
N GLY A 106 8.08 24.08 -26.01
CA GLY A 106 6.73 23.74 -26.46
C GLY A 106 6.27 22.33 -26.10
N ALA A 107 7.16 21.33 -26.16
CA ALA A 107 6.84 19.94 -25.81
C ALA A 107 6.67 19.73 -24.30
N TRP A 108 7.40 20.50 -23.48
CA TRP A 108 7.17 20.59 -22.03
C TRP A 108 5.77 21.13 -21.68
N LEU A 109 5.26 22.07 -22.48
CA LEU A 109 3.90 22.63 -22.33
C LEU A 109 2.80 21.71 -22.87
N ALA A 110 3.12 20.75 -23.73
CA ALA A 110 2.16 19.93 -24.48
C ALA A 110 2.15 18.43 -24.08
N GLU A 111 2.73 18.08 -22.92
CA GLU A 111 2.78 16.71 -22.34
C GLU A 111 3.29 15.59 -23.28
N SER A 112 3.99 15.94 -24.36
CA SER A 112 4.41 15.03 -25.43
C SER A 112 5.94 14.80 -25.42
N GLY A 113 6.45 14.32 -24.29
CA GLY A 113 7.89 14.26 -23.96
C GLY A 113 8.82 13.25 -24.68
N PRO A 114 8.41 12.06 -25.16
CA PRO A 114 9.38 11.03 -25.59
C PRO A 114 10.09 11.31 -26.92
N GLY A 115 9.43 12.00 -27.86
CA GLY A 115 9.96 12.22 -29.22
C GLY A 115 11.09 13.25 -29.26
N MET A 116 11.04 14.25 -28.40
CA MET A 116 11.97 15.40 -28.42
C MET A 116 13.33 15.08 -27.79
N ALA A 117 13.36 14.27 -26.72
CA ALA A 117 14.61 13.79 -26.12
C ALA A 117 15.45 12.96 -27.10
N GLY A 118 14.81 12.17 -27.98
CA GLY A 118 15.49 11.43 -29.05
C GLY A 118 16.10 12.36 -30.10
N VAL A 119 15.39 13.41 -30.50
CA VAL A 119 15.89 14.43 -31.44
C VAL A 119 17.06 15.21 -30.83
N ALA A 120 16.96 15.59 -29.55
CA ALA A 120 18.05 16.22 -28.79
C ALA A 120 19.32 15.39 -28.83
N LEU A 121 19.17 14.11 -28.54
CA LEU A 121 20.29 13.18 -28.46
C LEU A 121 21.00 13.02 -29.81
N VAL A 122 20.24 12.84 -30.90
CA VAL A 122 20.78 12.77 -32.26
C VAL A 122 21.48 14.08 -32.62
N PHE A 123 20.89 15.23 -32.31
CA PHE A 123 21.49 16.52 -32.61
C PHE A 123 22.83 16.72 -31.89
N LEU A 124 22.88 16.42 -30.59
CA LEU A 124 24.05 16.63 -29.74
C LEU A 124 25.19 15.64 -30.01
N THR A 125 24.86 14.40 -30.33
CA THR A 125 25.86 13.31 -30.44
C THR A 125 26.25 12.97 -31.87
N VAL A 126 25.44 13.34 -32.86
CA VAL A 126 25.68 13.10 -34.30
C VAL A 126 25.85 14.42 -35.06
N VAL A 127 24.86 15.31 -35.02
CA VAL A 127 24.83 16.49 -35.91
C VAL A 127 25.94 17.49 -35.56
N LEU A 128 26.07 17.88 -34.29
CA LEU A 128 27.11 18.82 -33.88
C LEU A 128 28.55 18.28 -34.09
N PRO A 129 28.88 17.03 -33.71
CA PRO A 129 30.22 16.49 -33.96
C PRO A 129 30.59 16.31 -35.44
N LEU A 130 29.61 16.03 -36.32
CA LEU A 130 29.84 15.98 -37.78
C LEU A 130 30.02 17.37 -38.39
N ALA A 131 29.45 18.42 -37.78
CA ALA A 131 29.62 19.80 -38.22
C ALA A 131 30.99 20.40 -37.82
N ALA A 132 31.77 19.70 -36.99
CA ALA A 132 33.09 20.15 -36.54
C ALA A 132 34.07 20.32 -37.73
N PRO A 133 34.98 21.31 -37.67
CA PRO A 133 35.87 21.63 -38.78
C PRO A 133 36.94 20.55 -39.04
N GLY A 134 36.93 19.94 -40.24
CA GLY A 134 37.92 18.96 -40.71
C GLY A 134 37.36 18.12 -41.87
N ARG A 135 38.22 17.44 -42.65
CA ARG A 135 37.73 16.39 -43.56
C ARG A 135 37.34 15.18 -42.71
N PRO A 136 36.11 14.64 -42.85
CA PRO A 136 35.72 13.46 -42.11
C PRO A 136 36.59 12.28 -42.56
N ASP A 137 37.46 11.80 -41.67
CA ASP A 137 38.15 10.53 -41.85
C ASP A 137 37.37 9.42 -41.15
N TRP A 138 37.72 8.16 -41.46
CA TRP A 138 37.04 6.99 -40.87
C TRP A 138 37.11 6.99 -39.34
N LYS A 139 38.19 7.53 -38.75
CA LYS A 139 38.38 7.61 -37.30
C LYS A 139 37.40 8.59 -36.66
N HIS A 140 37.19 9.76 -37.26
CA HIS A 140 36.23 10.76 -36.80
C HIS A 140 34.80 10.23 -36.90
N ILE A 141 34.43 9.62 -38.02
CA ILE A 141 33.10 9.02 -38.21
C ILE A 141 32.85 7.91 -37.16
N ALA A 142 33.83 7.02 -36.95
CA ALA A 142 33.73 5.98 -35.95
C ALA A 142 33.54 6.56 -34.53
N LEU A 143 34.27 7.63 -34.17
CA LEU A 143 34.11 8.31 -32.87
C LEU A 143 32.73 8.93 -32.70
N VAL A 144 32.15 9.53 -33.75
CA VAL A 144 30.78 10.05 -33.73
C VAL A 144 29.76 8.92 -33.53
N CYS A 145 29.92 7.81 -34.27
CA CYS A 145 29.06 6.64 -34.08
C CYS A 145 29.17 6.07 -32.67
N CYS A 146 30.38 5.96 -32.11
CA CYS A 146 30.59 5.54 -30.72
C CYS A 146 29.95 6.49 -29.71
N ASN A 147 30.03 7.80 -29.96
CA ASN A 147 29.40 8.82 -29.13
C ASN A 147 27.86 8.66 -29.10
N PHE A 148 27.25 8.56 -30.28
CA PHE A 148 25.80 8.36 -30.42
C PHE A 148 25.34 7.04 -29.80
N LEU A 149 26.00 5.92 -30.11
CA LEU A 149 25.63 4.61 -29.57
C LEU A 149 25.84 4.54 -28.06
N GLY A 150 26.93 5.15 -27.54
CA GLY A 150 27.23 5.19 -26.12
C GLY A 150 26.16 5.96 -25.32
N TRP A 151 25.83 7.17 -25.73
CA TRP A 151 24.79 7.96 -25.06
C TRP A 151 23.38 7.39 -25.28
N SER A 152 23.00 7.03 -26.51
CA SER A 152 21.68 6.45 -26.84
C SER A 152 21.45 5.14 -26.12
N GLY A 153 22.39 4.21 -26.27
CA GLY A 153 22.28 2.89 -25.65
C GLY A 153 22.33 2.98 -24.13
N GLY A 154 23.22 3.80 -23.59
CA GLY A 154 23.33 4.01 -22.14
C GLY A 154 22.07 4.60 -21.52
N ILE A 155 21.53 5.68 -22.09
CA ILE A 155 20.29 6.31 -21.61
C ILE A 155 19.11 5.36 -21.75
N LEU A 156 19.00 4.63 -22.86
CA LEU A 156 17.94 3.64 -23.07
C LEU A 156 17.99 2.55 -21.99
N VAL A 157 19.17 2.00 -21.71
CA VAL A 157 19.34 0.97 -20.67
C VAL A 157 18.98 1.51 -19.29
N LEU A 158 19.41 2.73 -18.95
CA LEU A 158 19.04 3.37 -17.69
C LEU A 158 17.53 3.64 -17.59
N ALA A 159 16.90 4.11 -18.67
CA ALA A 159 15.47 4.38 -18.73
C ALA A 159 14.65 3.10 -18.54
N VAL A 160 15.00 2.02 -19.26
CA VAL A 160 14.38 0.70 -19.09
C VAL A 160 14.57 0.22 -17.65
N THR A 161 15.80 0.26 -17.12
CA THR A 161 16.05 -0.22 -15.74
C THR A 161 15.33 0.62 -14.70
N GLY A 162 15.23 1.94 -14.90
CA GLY A 162 14.51 2.88 -14.03
C GLY A 162 13.01 2.65 -14.03
N ASP A 163 12.39 2.45 -15.19
CA ASP A 163 10.96 2.14 -15.33
C ASP A 163 10.61 0.81 -14.64
N PHE A 164 11.48 -0.21 -14.78
CA PHE A 164 11.34 -1.47 -14.04
C PHE A 164 11.56 -1.31 -12.53
N ALA A 165 12.47 -0.43 -12.09
CA ALA A 165 12.68 -0.17 -10.66
C ALA A 165 11.47 0.51 -10.02
N LEU A 166 10.86 1.46 -10.72
CA LEU A 166 9.70 2.22 -10.26
C LEU A 166 8.39 1.44 -10.34
N SER A 167 8.27 0.49 -11.28
CA SER A 167 7.11 -0.41 -11.39
C SER A 167 7.21 -1.63 -10.46
N ALA A 168 8.42 -2.10 -10.13
CA ALA A 168 8.66 -3.22 -9.21
C ALA A 168 8.62 -2.84 -7.72
N THR A 169 8.65 -1.55 -7.42
CA THR A 169 8.50 -1.04 -6.07
C THR A 169 7.17 -0.28 -5.99
N ASP A 170 6.43 -0.39 -4.89
CA ASP A 170 5.21 0.41 -4.64
C ASP A 170 5.50 1.94 -4.60
N PHE A 171 6.71 2.39 -4.97
CA PHE A 171 7.04 3.77 -5.33
C PHE A 171 6.08 4.32 -6.39
N GLY A 172 5.43 3.45 -7.16
CA GLY A 172 4.24 3.74 -7.97
C GLY A 172 3.20 4.63 -7.28
N PHE A 173 3.02 4.54 -5.97
CA PHE A 173 2.08 5.39 -5.24
C PHE A 173 2.59 6.85 -5.08
N ILE A 174 3.91 7.04 -4.93
CA ILE A 174 4.55 8.37 -4.91
C ILE A 174 4.69 8.91 -6.35
N SER A 175 4.95 8.05 -7.33
CA SER A 175 5.17 8.43 -8.73
C SER A 175 3.90 8.52 -9.59
N ARG A 176 2.72 8.12 -9.06
CA ARG A 176 1.39 8.38 -9.66
C ARG A 176 1.10 9.88 -9.86
N MET A 177 1.89 10.76 -9.22
CA MET A 177 1.88 12.20 -9.42
C MET A 177 2.72 12.69 -10.62
N SER A 178 3.48 11.81 -11.31
CA SER A 178 4.23 12.19 -12.51
C SER A 178 3.47 11.80 -13.78
N VAL A 179 2.94 12.83 -14.45
CA VAL A 179 2.10 12.78 -15.66
C VAL A 179 2.79 12.07 -16.84
N CYS A 180 4.10 11.84 -16.79
CA CYS A 180 4.89 11.31 -17.91
C CYS A 180 4.85 9.77 -18.10
N TYR A 181 4.22 8.99 -17.21
CA TYR A 181 4.44 7.53 -17.14
C TYR A 181 3.45 6.61 -17.88
N ARG A 182 2.43 7.13 -18.57
CA ARG A 182 1.37 6.26 -19.14
C ARG A 182 1.69 5.58 -20.48
N TYR A 183 2.74 5.98 -21.19
CA TYR A 183 3.01 5.52 -22.57
C TYR A 183 4.31 4.72 -22.83
N PRO A 184 5.39 4.71 -22.01
CA PRO A 184 6.63 3.96 -22.34
C PRO A 184 6.60 2.45 -22.04
N ALA A 185 5.61 1.98 -21.27
CA ALA A 185 5.66 0.66 -20.65
C ALA A 185 5.78 -0.49 -21.67
N ALA A 186 4.99 -0.47 -22.76
CA ALA A 186 5.00 -1.53 -23.77
C ALA A 186 6.35 -1.71 -24.48
N PHE A 187 7.07 -0.62 -24.74
CA PHE A 187 8.39 -0.65 -25.37
C PHE A 187 9.47 -1.18 -24.42
N CYS A 188 9.44 -0.74 -23.15
CA CYS A 188 10.37 -1.24 -22.13
C CYS A 188 10.13 -2.73 -21.83
N PHE A 189 8.87 -3.15 -21.76
CA PHE A 189 8.50 -4.57 -21.66
C PHE A 189 8.98 -5.37 -22.88
N GLY A 190 8.82 -4.85 -24.10
CA GLY A 190 9.30 -5.50 -25.33
C GLY A 190 10.83 -5.71 -25.37
N ILE A 191 11.63 -4.73 -24.95
CA ILE A 191 13.10 -4.87 -24.86
C ILE A 191 13.48 -5.96 -23.85
N ARG A 192 12.81 -5.97 -22.69
CA ARG A 192 13.07 -6.94 -21.64
C ARG A 192 12.70 -8.36 -22.09
N ASP A 193 11.57 -8.53 -22.77
CA ASP A 193 11.12 -9.83 -23.28
C ASP A 193 12.04 -10.35 -24.39
N PHE A 194 12.51 -9.46 -25.26
CA PHE A 194 13.50 -9.79 -26.29
C PHE A 194 14.84 -10.24 -25.67
N LEU A 195 15.33 -9.51 -24.66
CA LEU A 195 16.62 -9.78 -24.01
C LEU A 195 16.54 -10.83 -22.89
N ARG A 196 15.33 -11.26 -22.50
CA ARG A 196 15.05 -12.22 -21.41
C ARG A 196 15.77 -11.90 -20.09
N ILE A 197 15.81 -10.62 -19.73
CA ILE A 197 16.53 -10.16 -18.53
C ILE A 197 15.74 -10.53 -17.27
N SER A 198 16.40 -11.17 -16.30
CA SER A 198 15.82 -11.56 -15.02
C SER A 198 16.86 -11.58 -13.88
N GLY A 199 16.39 -11.43 -12.63
CA GLY A 199 17.21 -11.56 -11.43
C GLY A 199 18.48 -10.71 -11.44
N GLY A 200 19.64 -11.34 -11.25
CA GLY A 200 20.95 -10.68 -11.28
C GLY A 200 21.35 -10.14 -12.67
N GLY A 201 20.71 -10.59 -13.75
CA GLY A 201 20.93 -10.09 -15.11
C GLY A 201 20.65 -8.59 -15.24
N TRP A 202 19.76 -8.05 -14.42
CA TRP A 202 19.50 -6.62 -14.35
C TRP A 202 20.72 -5.81 -13.90
N GLY A 203 21.53 -6.34 -12.97
CA GLY A 203 22.76 -5.68 -12.53
C GLY A 203 23.79 -5.60 -13.66
N TRP A 204 23.92 -6.67 -14.45
CA TRP A 204 24.79 -6.70 -15.63
C TRP A 204 24.28 -5.80 -16.75
N PHE A 205 22.97 -5.77 -16.99
CA PHE A 205 22.35 -4.88 -17.97
C PHE A 205 22.59 -3.42 -17.58
N PHE A 206 22.34 -3.07 -16.31
CA PHE A 206 22.62 -1.74 -15.78
C PHE A 206 24.12 -1.36 -15.92
N LEU A 207 25.03 -2.29 -15.59
CA LEU A 207 26.47 -2.09 -15.79
C LEU A 207 26.82 -1.83 -17.26
N ALA A 208 26.23 -2.58 -18.19
CA ALA A 208 26.41 -2.35 -19.62
C ALA A 208 25.95 -0.95 -20.02
N GLY A 209 24.81 -0.49 -19.48
CA GLY A 209 24.34 0.89 -19.65
C GLY A 209 25.35 1.93 -19.15
N LEU A 210 25.90 1.75 -17.95
CA LEU A 210 26.93 2.63 -17.40
C LEU A 210 28.22 2.63 -18.25
N LEU A 211 28.65 1.47 -18.73
CA LEU A 211 29.83 1.36 -19.62
C LEU A 211 29.59 2.04 -20.97
N LEU A 212 28.38 1.95 -21.52
CA LEU A 212 27.99 2.69 -22.73
C LEU A 212 28.02 4.20 -22.50
N LEU A 213 27.49 4.68 -21.38
CA LEU A 213 27.58 6.09 -21.00
C LEU A 213 29.01 6.56 -20.80
N GLN A 214 29.85 5.75 -20.16
CA GLN A 214 31.28 6.02 -20.03
C GLN A 214 31.96 6.09 -21.39
N GLY A 215 31.63 5.17 -22.31
CA GLY A 215 32.08 5.19 -23.70
C GLY A 215 31.67 6.46 -24.44
N GLY A 216 30.39 6.86 -24.31
CA GLY A 216 29.87 8.12 -24.88
C GLY A 216 30.56 9.36 -24.31
N TYR A 217 30.78 9.38 -23.00
CA TYR A 217 31.49 10.46 -22.31
C TYR A 217 32.96 10.59 -22.76
N LEU A 218 33.67 9.47 -22.90
CA LEU A 218 35.05 9.46 -23.43
C LEU A 218 35.11 9.83 -24.92
N ALA A 219 34.15 9.38 -25.71
CA ALA A 219 34.04 9.75 -27.13
C ALA A 219 33.75 11.25 -27.29
N SER A 220 32.85 11.81 -26.49
CA SER A 220 32.60 13.26 -26.40
C SER A 220 33.89 14.03 -26.06
N ALA A 221 34.66 13.55 -25.08
CA ALA A 221 35.96 14.15 -24.73
C ALA A 221 36.93 14.15 -25.91
N ALA A 222 37.05 13.02 -26.62
CA ALA A 222 37.94 12.89 -27.78
C ALA A 222 37.51 13.82 -28.93
N LEU A 223 36.22 13.87 -29.24
CA LEU A 223 35.65 14.73 -30.29
C LEU A 223 35.87 16.21 -29.98
N TRP A 224 35.61 16.64 -28.76
CA TRP A 224 35.77 18.05 -28.36
C TRP A 224 37.24 18.45 -28.25
N ALA A 225 38.10 17.56 -27.74
CA ALA A 225 39.54 17.76 -27.73
C ALA A 225 40.10 17.92 -29.15
N GLY A 226 39.64 17.09 -30.09
CA GLY A 226 39.99 17.17 -31.51
C GLY A 226 39.52 18.48 -32.15
N ALA A 227 38.27 18.87 -31.91
CA ALA A 227 37.69 20.13 -32.42
C ALA A 227 38.40 21.38 -31.88
N ASP A 228 38.88 21.35 -30.64
CA ASP A 228 39.63 22.44 -30.01
C ASP A 228 41.16 22.32 -30.16
N ARG A 229 41.64 21.26 -30.85
CA ARG A 229 43.07 20.95 -31.08
C ARG A 229 43.91 20.90 -29.80
N VAL A 230 43.34 20.34 -28.73
CA VAL A 230 44.00 20.14 -27.44
C VAL A 230 44.16 18.65 -27.14
N ASN A 231 45.17 18.30 -26.34
CA ASN A 231 45.31 16.95 -25.83
C ASN A 231 44.12 16.59 -24.92
N MET A 232 43.50 15.43 -25.12
CA MET A 232 42.36 14.95 -24.32
C MET A 232 42.64 14.98 -22.80
N ARG A 233 43.88 14.72 -22.37
CA ARG A 233 44.29 14.81 -20.95
C ARG A 233 44.02 16.19 -20.34
N ARG A 234 44.05 17.27 -21.13
CA ARG A 234 43.77 18.63 -20.66
C ARG A 234 42.30 18.85 -20.33
N LEU A 235 41.38 18.03 -20.85
CA LEU A 235 39.96 18.08 -20.48
C LEU A 235 39.72 17.53 -19.06
N PHE A 236 40.54 16.56 -18.62
CA PHE A 236 40.53 16.00 -17.26
C PHE A 236 41.36 16.85 -16.29
N GLY A 237 41.06 18.15 -16.25
CA GLY A 237 41.71 19.09 -15.33
C GLY A 237 41.28 18.87 -13.88
N LYS A 238 41.89 19.64 -12.96
CA LYS A 238 41.60 19.58 -11.51
C LYS A 238 40.11 19.62 -11.20
N GLY A 239 39.33 20.48 -11.86
CA GLY A 239 37.88 20.59 -11.65
C GLY A 239 37.11 19.29 -11.93
N VAL A 240 37.39 18.62 -13.05
CA VAL A 240 36.77 17.34 -13.40
C VAL A 240 37.17 16.24 -12.41
N LEU A 241 38.45 16.20 -12.03
CA LEU A 241 38.95 15.24 -11.03
C LEU A 241 38.32 15.48 -9.65
N THR A 242 38.11 16.73 -9.24
CA THR A 242 37.40 17.06 -8.00
C THR A 242 35.95 16.58 -8.03
N LEU A 243 35.24 16.74 -9.15
CA LEU A 243 33.87 16.25 -9.30
C LEU A 243 33.78 14.72 -9.22
N TRP A 244 34.72 14.01 -9.86
CA TRP A 244 34.83 12.55 -9.71
C TRP A 244 35.15 12.14 -8.27
N GLY A 245 36.06 12.86 -7.61
CA GLY A 245 36.37 12.66 -6.20
C GLY A 245 35.15 12.86 -5.29
N ALA A 246 34.31 13.86 -5.58
CA ALA A 246 33.06 14.11 -4.86
C ALA A 246 32.04 12.98 -5.04
N VAL A 247 31.88 12.44 -6.25
CA VAL A 247 31.04 11.26 -6.51
C VAL A 247 31.57 10.04 -5.77
N ALA A 248 32.87 9.76 -5.85
CA ALA A 248 33.49 8.65 -5.16
C ALA A 248 33.33 8.76 -3.63
N PHE A 249 33.51 9.96 -3.07
CA PHE A 249 33.28 10.24 -1.65
C PHE A 249 31.82 10.01 -1.27
N CYS A 250 30.87 10.54 -2.04
CA CYS A 250 29.44 10.38 -1.79
C CYS A 250 29.02 8.91 -1.82
N TRP A 251 29.55 8.14 -2.77
CA TRP A 251 29.31 6.71 -2.88
C TRP A 251 29.90 5.94 -1.68
N LEU A 252 31.16 6.20 -1.31
CA LEU A 252 31.83 5.56 -0.17
C LEU A 252 31.15 5.88 1.16
N PHE A 253 30.76 7.14 1.35
CA PHE A 253 30.02 7.59 2.52
C PHE A 253 28.69 6.84 2.63
N SER A 254 27.92 6.80 1.54
CA SER A 254 26.63 6.08 1.50
C SER A 254 26.80 4.59 1.75
N LEU A 255 27.88 3.98 1.25
CA LEU A 255 28.19 2.57 1.51
C LEU A 255 28.51 2.31 2.99
N GLY A 256 29.29 3.19 3.61
CA GLY A 256 29.57 3.16 5.05
C GLY A 256 28.30 3.29 5.89
N MET A 257 27.43 4.23 5.53
CA MET A 257 26.14 4.43 6.18
C MET A 257 25.19 3.23 5.99
N ALA A 258 25.18 2.62 4.81
CA ALA A 258 24.41 1.39 4.58
C ALA A 258 24.89 0.24 5.49
N ALA A 259 26.20 0.09 5.68
CA ALA A 259 26.75 -0.91 6.60
C ALA A 259 26.43 -0.59 8.07
N TYR A 260 26.51 0.68 8.46
CA TYR A 260 26.15 1.15 9.79
C TYR A 260 24.67 0.91 10.12
N SER A 261 23.75 1.28 9.22
CA SER A 261 22.32 1.03 9.38
C SER A 261 21.97 -0.45 9.36
N ALA A 262 22.67 -1.28 8.57
CA ALA A 262 22.48 -2.72 8.58
C ALA A 262 22.81 -3.34 9.95
N ARG A 263 23.90 -2.90 10.61
CA ARG A 263 24.23 -3.33 11.97
C ARG A 263 23.19 -2.89 12.99
N GLN A 264 22.63 -1.69 12.85
CA GLN A 264 21.54 -1.24 13.73
C GLN A 264 20.25 -2.03 13.50
N ALA A 265 19.93 -2.39 12.25
CA ALA A 265 18.80 -3.24 11.93
C ALA A 265 18.96 -4.65 12.54
N GLU A 266 20.18 -5.20 12.55
CA GLU A 266 20.47 -6.47 13.22
C GLU A 266 20.28 -6.39 14.74
N ALA A 267 20.72 -5.30 15.38
CA ALA A 267 20.46 -5.07 16.80
C ALA A 267 18.95 -4.94 17.11
N ALA A 268 18.20 -4.22 16.25
CA ALA A 268 16.76 -4.09 16.39
C ALA A 268 16.03 -5.43 16.17
N TRP A 269 16.50 -6.26 15.24
CA TRP A 269 16.01 -7.62 15.04
C TRP A 269 16.16 -8.47 16.31
N LEU A 270 17.35 -8.45 16.93
CA LEU A 270 17.60 -9.18 18.17
C LEU A 270 16.74 -8.69 19.34
N ALA A 271 16.48 -7.39 19.41
CA ALA A 271 15.55 -6.83 20.40
C ALA A 271 14.12 -7.37 20.22
N LEU A 272 13.63 -7.37 18.97
CA LEU A 272 12.33 -7.94 18.64
C LEU A 272 12.24 -9.44 18.93
N GLU A 273 13.26 -10.21 18.56
CA GLU A 273 13.30 -11.65 18.82
C GLU A 273 13.26 -11.94 20.32
N LYS A 274 14.02 -11.18 21.12
CA LYS A 274 13.99 -11.26 22.59
C LYS A 274 12.60 -10.89 23.13
N ARG A 275 11.97 -9.86 22.59
CA ARG A 275 10.65 -9.37 23.02
C ARG A 275 9.54 -10.39 22.74
N PHE A 276 9.54 -10.99 21.56
CA PHE A 276 8.59 -12.03 21.20
C PHE A 276 8.91 -13.39 21.84
N GLY A 277 10.13 -13.56 22.37
CA GLY A 277 10.64 -14.86 22.84
C GLY A 277 10.89 -15.86 21.70
N ARG A 278 10.84 -15.40 20.45
CA ARG A 278 10.94 -16.20 19.23
C ARG A 278 11.18 -15.29 18.01
N PRO A 279 11.81 -15.79 16.93
CA PRO A 279 12.10 -14.97 15.76
C PRO A 279 10.82 -14.65 14.98
N PRO A 280 10.54 -13.37 14.63
CA PRO A 280 9.36 -12.95 13.87
C PRO A 280 9.53 -13.28 12.38
N THR A 281 9.43 -14.57 12.05
CA THR A 281 9.62 -15.09 10.68
C THR A 281 8.40 -15.89 10.23
N VAL A 282 8.24 -15.99 8.90
CA VAL A 282 7.25 -16.87 8.24
C VAL A 282 7.41 -18.34 8.65
N VAL A 283 8.65 -18.80 8.92
CA VAL A 283 8.91 -20.16 9.39
C VAL A 283 8.33 -20.39 10.78
N THR A 284 8.49 -19.41 11.68
CA THR A 284 7.88 -19.47 13.02
C THR A 284 6.37 -19.49 12.93
N LEU A 285 5.77 -18.65 12.08
CA LEU A 285 4.33 -18.63 11.84
C LEU A 285 3.80 -19.98 11.34
N LYS A 286 4.48 -20.58 10.35
CA LYS A 286 4.14 -21.92 9.84
C LYS A 286 4.08 -22.95 10.96
N ARG A 287 5.13 -22.97 11.78
CA ARG A 287 5.27 -23.94 12.88
C ARG A 287 4.13 -23.78 13.89
N GLU A 288 3.73 -22.56 14.18
CA GLU A 288 2.66 -22.28 15.16
C GLU A 288 1.28 -22.57 14.59
N PHE A 289 1.02 -22.17 13.34
CA PHE A 289 -0.26 -22.41 12.70
C PHE A 289 -0.56 -23.89 12.52
N TYR A 290 0.45 -24.71 12.18
CA TYR A 290 0.29 -26.16 11.99
C TYR A 290 0.68 -27.01 13.20
N ARG A 291 0.95 -26.42 14.37
CA ARG A 291 1.40 -27.19 15.55
C ARG A 291 0.38 -28.26 15.94
N ASP A 292 -0.87 -27.84 16.06
CA ASP A 292 -1.98 -28.66 16.55
C ASP A 292 -3.08 -28.80 15.48
N ASN A 293 -2.86 -28.29 14.26
CA ASN A 293 -3.85 -28.27 13.19
C ASN A 293 -3.37 -29.04 11.96
N ILE A 294 -4.21 -29.97 11.51
CA ILE A 294 -3.98 -30.73 10.28
C ILE A 294 -4.67 -29.99 9.12
N PRO A 295 -3.96 -29.69 8.02
CA PRO A 295 -4.58 -29.10 6.84
C PRO A 295 -5.57 -30.06 6.18
N ASP A 296 -6.74 -29.56 5.79
CA ASP A 296 -7.73 -30.32 5.01
C ASP A 296 -8.21 -29.51 3.79
N PRO A 297 -7.53 -29.64 2.64
CA PRO A 297 -7.95 -28.95 1.41
C PRO A 297 -9.31 -29.40 0.89
N GLU A 298 -9.73 -30.64 1.13
CA GLU A 298 -11.01 -31.16 0.65
C GLU A 298 -12.17 -30.53 1.42
N PHE A 299 -12.02 -30.37 2.73
CA PHE A 299 -12.95 -29.62 3.56
C PHE A 299 -13.15 -28.20 3.04
N TRP A 300 -12.08 -27.43 2.83
CA TRP A 300 -12.19 -26.04 2.39
C TRP A 300 -12.73 -25.92 0.96
N ASN A 301 -12.38 -26.85 0.06
CA ASN A 301 -12.97 -26.91 -1.28
C ASN A 301 -14.47 -27.23 -1.24
N ARG A 302 -14.89 -28.11 -0.32
CA ARG A 302 -16.31 -28.42 -0.09
C ARG A 302 -17.04 -27.18 0.43
N VAL A 303 -16.52 -26.50 1.45
CA VAL A 303 -17.07 -25.24 1.97
C VAL A 303 -17.17 -24.18 0.87
N LYS A 304 -16.16 -24.04 0.01
CA LYS A 304 -16.18 -23.11 -1.12
C LYS A 304 -17.32 -23.39 -2.11
N ARG A 305 -17.60 -24.67 -2.42
CA ARG A 305 -18.75 -25.06 -3.26
C ARG A 305 -20.08 -24.73 -2.59
N LEU A 306 -20.22 -25.10 -1.31
CA LEU A 306 -21.42 -24.80 -0.52
C LEU A 306 -21.67 -23.28 -0.45
N ALA A 307 -20.61 -22.50 -0.29
CA ALA A 307 -20.68 -21.04 -0.29
C ALA A 307 -21.20 -20.48 -1.62
N GLY A 308 -20.78 -21.04 -2.76
CA GLY A 308 -21.30 -20.64 -4.06
C GLY A 308 -22.82 -20.82 -4.18
N VAL A 309 -23.36 -21.94 -3.67
CA VAL A 309 -24.79 -22.25 -3.73
C VAL A 309 -25.59 -21.48 -2.68
N ALA A 310 -25.15 -21.50 -1.41
CA ALA A 310 -25.87 -20.86 -0.31
C ALA A 310 -25.96 -19.34 -0.45
N ARG A 311 -25.04 -18.69 -1.19
CA ARG A 311 -25.13 -17.26 -1.51
C ARG A 311 -26.40 -16.89 -2.30
N GLN A 312 -26.95 -17.83 -3.07
CA GLN A 312 -28.18 -17.61 -3.84
C GLN A 312 -29.42 -17.47 -2.95
N LEU A 313 -29.34 -17.85 -1.65
CA LEU A 313 -30.48 -17.76 -0.73
C LEU A 313 -30.89 -16.32 -0.40
N ILE A 314 -29.94 -15.39 -0.49
CA ILE A 314 -30.14 -13.97 -0.19
C ILE A 314 -29.88 -13.07 -1.40
N GLN A 315 -29.41 -13.62 -2.52
CA GLN A 315 -29.23 -12.86 -3.75
C GLN A 315 -30.57 -12.72 -4.47
N ASP A 316 -30.95 -11.47 -4.74
CA ASP A 316 -31.81 -11.17 -5.88
C ASP A 316 -30.92 -11.23 -7.12
N ASP A 317 -31.34 -11.86 -8.22
CA ASP A 317 -30.54 -12.03 -9.46
C ASP A 317 -30.07 -10.69 -10.07
N ARG A 318 -30.50 -9.56 -9.50
CA ARG A 318 -30.28 -8.19 -9.96
C ARG A 318 -29.30 -7.37 -9.10
N GLU A 319 -28.83 -7.85 -7.94
CA GLU A 319 -27.99 -7.04 -7.03
C GLU A 319 -26.52 -7.54 -6.92
N PRO A 320 -25.51 -6.66 -7.03
CA PRO A 320 -24.11 -7.00 -6.80
C PRO A 320 -23.82 -7.39 -5.34
N TRP A 321 -22.93 -8.38 -5.17
CA TRP A 321 -22.60 -9.02 -3.89
C TRP A 321 -22.11 -8.09 -2.76
N TYR A 322 -21.56 -6.92 -3.08
CA TYR A 322 -20.96 -6.01 -2.09
C TYR A 322 -22.00 -5.15 -1.36
N PHE A 323 -23.29 -5.23 -1.73
CA PHE A 323 -24.35 -4.39 -1.20
C PHE A 323 -25.40 -5.09 -0.32
N ILE A 324 -25.21 -6.37 0.07
CA ILE A 324 -26.17 -7.04 0.96
C ILE A 324 -26.23 -6.29 2.30
N PRO A 325 -27.37 -5.65 2.65
CA PRO A 325 -27.50 -4.90 3.89
C PRO A 325 -27.53 -5.87 5.08
N GLU A 326 -27.09 -5.42 6.26
CA GLU A 326 -27.11 -6.25 7.46
C GLU A 326 -28.52 -6.29 8.09
N PRO A 327 -29.05 -7.47 8.45
CA PRO A 327 -30.42 -7.61 8.97
C PRO A 327 -30.65 -6.92 10.32
N ARG A 328 -29.57 -6.56 11.03
CA ARG A 328 -29.66 -5.76 12.26
C ARG A 328 -30.40 -4.43 12.03
N TRP A 329 -30.15 -3.78 10.89
CA TRP A 329 -30.75 -2.50 10.53
C TRP A 329 -31.69 -2.60 9.34
N PHE A 330 -31.73 -3.75 8.66
CA PHE A 330 -32.56 -3.93 7.49
C PHE A 330 -33.94 -4.52 7.85
N ARG A 331 -35.02 -3.84 7.43
CA ARG A 331 -36.39 -4.36 7.58
C ARG A 331 -36.82 -5.15 6.35
N LEU A 332 -37.16 -6.42 6.58
CA LEU A 332 -37.96 -7.24 5.69
C LEU A 332 -39.40 -7.29 6.17
N SER A 333 -40.36 -7.46 5.24
CA SER A 333 -41.74 -7.75 5.62
C SER A 333 -41.84 -9.14 6.29
N PRO A 334 -42.89 -9.40 7.09
CA PRO A 334 -43.13 -10.72 7.66
C PRO A 334 -43.17 -11.85 6.62
N GLU A 335 -43.73 -11.58 5.43
CA GLU A 335 -43.79 -12.53 4.31
C GLU A 335 -42.40 -12.82 3.74
N GLU A 336 -41.57 -11.80 3.58
CA GLU A 336 -40.18 -11.94 3.12
C GLU A 336 -39.36 -12.75 4.13
N LEU A 337 -39.50 -12.49 5.43
CA LEU A 337 -38.86 -13.25 6.50
C LEU A 337 -39.31 -14.71 6.49
N LYS A 338 -40.61 -14.97 6.31
CA LYS A 338 -41.15 -16.33 6.21
C LYS A 338 -40.61 -17.06 4.98
N LYS A 339 -40.57 -16.41 3.82
CA LYS A 339 -39.99 -16.96 2.58
C LYS A 339 -38.51 -17.28 2.77
N LEU A 340 -37.76 -16.36 3.36
CA LEU A 340 -36.33 -16.55 3.64
C LEU A 340 -36.10 -17.73 4.60
N SER A 341 -36.89 -17.83 5.68
CA SER A 341 -36.84 -18.96 6.60
C SER A 341 -37.08 -20.30 5.88
N SER A 342 -38.09 -20.37 5.01
CA SER A 342 -38.37 -21.57 4.21
C SER A 342 -37.23 -21.92 3.24
N ASN A 343 -36.63 -20.92 2.60
CA ASN A 343 -35.50 -21.14 1.68
C ASN A 343 -34.29 -21.73 2.39
N PHE A 344 -33.95 -21.23 3.58
CA PHE A 344 -32.87 -21.79 4.38
C PHE A 344 -33.18 -23.22 4.84
N ALA A 345 -34.42 -23.48 5.29
CA ALA A 345 -34.82 -24.82 5.72
C ALA A 345 -34.74 -25.84 4.58
N ALA A 346 -35.12 -25.45 3.36
CA ALA A 346 -35.08 -26.30 2.17
C ALA A 346 -33.67 -26.46 1.57
N SER A 347 -32.68 -25.67 1.99
CA SER A 347 -31.35 -25.68 1.39
C SER A 347 -30.44 -26.75 2.02
N GLU A 348 -30.25 -27.85 1.29
CA GLU A 348 -29.27 -28.88 1.66
C GLU A 348 -27.86 -28.30 1.80
N ALA A 349 -27.46 -27.41 0.89
CA ALA A 349 -26.15 -26.79 0.91
C ALA A 349 -25.91 -25.94 2.17
N TRP A 350 -26.93 -25.18 2.61
CA TRP A 350 -26.87 -24.42 3.85
C TRP A 350 -26.77 -25.34 5.07
N ASN A 351 -27.65 -26.33 5.17
CA ASN A 351 -27.70 -27.26 6.31
C ASN A 351 -26.40 -28.04 6.44
N GLU A 352 -25.81 -28.45 5.32
CA GLU A 352 -24.49 -29.08 5.30
C GLU A 352 -23.39 -28.13 5.77
N TRP A 353 -23.41 -26.87 5.35
CA TRP A 353 -22.41 -25.88 5.77
C TRP A 353 -22.49 -25.62 7.29
N VAL A 354 -23.70 -25.45 7.84
CA VAL A 354 -23.91 -25.33 9.29
C VAL A 354 -23.33 -26.55 10.03
N ARG A 355 -23.54 -27.76 9.51
CA ARG A 355 -23.00 -29.01 10.07
C ARG A 355 -21.47 -29.09 9.99
N LEU A 356 -20.85 -28.60 8.91
CA LEU A 356 -19.38 -28.56 8.84
C LEU A 356 -18.78 -27.59 9.87
N PHE A 357 -19.50 -26.50 10.17
CA PHE A 357 -19.05 -25.48 11.12
C PHE A 357 -19.46 -25.76 12.56
N SER A 358 -20.22 -26.82 12.84
CA SER A 358 -20.63 -27.18 14.19
C SER A 358 -19.50 -27.81 15.02
N GLY A 359 -18.46 -28.34 14.37
CA GLY A 359 -17.27 -28.92 15.00
C GLY A 359 -16.03 -28.03 14.91
N GLU A 360 -14.89 -28.60 15.27
CA GLU A 360 -13.59 -27.95 15.08
C GLU A 360 -13.24 -27.85 13.58
N LEU A 361 -12.82 -26.65 13.15
CA LEU A 361 -12.46 -26.38 11.76
C LEU A 361 -11.00 -26.78 11.50
N PRO A 362 -10.71 -27.61 10.48
CA PRO A 362 -9.34 -27.97 10.12
C PRO A 362 -8.56 -26.78 9.56
N ALA A 363 -7.24 -26.82 9.62
CA ALA A 363 -6.41 -25.75 9.05
C ALA A 363 -6.58 -25.65 7.53
N GLU A 364 -6.50 -24.42 7.01
CA GLU A 364 -6.31 -24.20 5.58
C GLU A 364 -4.87 -24.55 5.18
N ALA A 365 -4.68 -25.14 4.00
CA ALA A 365 -3.36 -25.35 3.43
C ALA A 365 -2.81 -24.04 2.84
N LEU A 366 -2.01 -23.33 3.63
CA LEU A 366 -1.31 -22.10 3.27
C LEU A 366 0.16 -22.35 2.91
N ASN A 367 0.67 -21.57 1.96
CA ASN A 367 2.04 -21.50 1.49
C ASN A 367 2.88 -20.48 2.27
N PHE A 368 3.49 -20.96 3.34
CA PHE A 368 4.47 -20.22 4.14
C PHE A 368 5.86 -20.13 3.48
N GLN A 369 5.91 -19.87 2.17
CA GLN A 369 7.16 -19.50 1.50
C GLN A 369 7.43 -18.01 1.75
N THR A 370 8.72 -17.70 1.98
CA THR A 370 9.22 -16.30 1.98
C THR A 370 8.72 -15.60 0.73
N SER A 371 8.31 -14.33 0.87
CA SER A 371 7.77 -13.49 -0.20
C SER A 371 6.34 -13.80 -0.66
N VAL A 372 5.75 -14.91 -0.21
CA VAL A 372 4.44 -15.39 -0.70
C VAL A 372 3.33 -15.13 0.31
N LEU A 373 3.59 -15.30 1.61
CA LEU A 373 2.55 -15.29 2.65
C LEU A 373 1.72 -13.99 2.68
N CYS A 374 2.34 -12.83 2.48
CA CYS A 374 1.65 -11.53 2.49
C CYS A 374 0.72 -11.32 1.27
N ASN A 375 0.96 -12.08 0.19
CA ASN A 375 0.18 -12.03 -1.05
C ASN A 375 -0.71 -13.26 -1.23
N GLU A 376 -0.65 -14.22 -0.31
CA GLU A 376 -1.39 -15.46 -0.42
C GLU A 376 -2.87 -15.22 -0.09
N SER A 377 -3.74 -15.52 -1.06
CA SER A 377 -5.19 -15.47 -0.86
C SER A 377 -5.63 -16.66 0.00
N SER A 378 -5.74 -16.44 1.31
CA SER A 378 -6.40 -17.38 2.22
C SER A 378 -7.92 -17.28 2.00
N ALA A 379 -8.54 -18.39 1.60
CA ALA A 379 -9.97 -18.45 1.33
C ALA A 379 -10.78 -18.62 2.63
N ALA A 380 -10.20 -19.24 3.66
CA ALA A 380 -10.90 -19.56 4.90
C ALA A 380 -11.52 -18.34 5.60
N PRO A 381 -10.82 -17.20 5.82
CA PRO A 381 -11.41 -16.02 6.44
C PRO A 381 -12.63 -15.50 5.67
N GLU A 382 -12.53 -15.38 4.35
CA GLU A 382 -13.64 -14.90 3.52
C GLU A 382 -14.84 -15.85 3.52
N LEU A 383 -14.60 -17.17 3.57
CA LEU A 383 -15.66 -18.18 3.70
C LEU A 383 -16.34 -18.09 5.08
N ILE A 384 -15.58 -17.92 6.17
CA ILE A 384 -16.13 -17.74 7.51
C ILE A 384 -16.94 -16.45 7.60
N ARG A 385 -16.45 -15.35 7.02
CA ARG A 385 -17.18 -14.08 6.93
C ARG A 385 -18.51 -14.25 6.20
N ALA A 386 -18.48 -14.92 5.04
CA ALA A 386 -19.69 -15.19 4.26
C ALA A 386 -20.69 -16.06 5.03
N PHE A 387 -20.21 -17.10 5.73
CA PHE A 387 -21.04 -17.91 6.61
C PHE A 387 -21.70 -17.06 7.71
N CYS A 388 -20.93 -16.24 8.42
CA CYS A 388 -21.46 -15.39 9.51
C CYS A 388 -22.52 -14.41 9.00
N SER A 389 -22.34 -13.84 7.80
CA SER A 389 -23.34 -12.95 7.19
C SER A 389 -24.64 -13.70 6.85
N LEU A 390 -24.56 -14.90 6.28
CA LEU A 390 -25.74 -15.73 5.98
C LEU A 390 -26.42 -16.25 7.26
N ALA A 391 -25.64 -16.66 8.26
CA ALA A 391 -26.12 -17.12 9.55
C ALA A 391 -26.91 -16.02 10.26
N LEU A 392 -26.45 -14.77 10.19
CA LEU A 392 -27.16 -13.63 10.74
C LEU A 392 -28.54 -13.45 10.07
N TRP A 393 -28.64 -13.58 8.75
CA TRP A 393 -29.92 -13.57 8.03
C TRP A 393 -30.84 -14.73 8.42
N ARG A 394 -30.28 -15.93 8.60
CA ARG A 394 -31.03 -17.10 9.09
C ARG A 394 -31.54 -16.90 10.52
N ILE A 395 -30.78 -16.22 11.38
CA ILE A 395 -31.20 -15.91 12.75
C ILE A 395 -32.27 -14.82 12.73
N ALA A 396 -32.13 -13.79 11.89
CA ALA A 396 -33.10 -12.71 11.75
C ALA A 396 -34.49 -13.17 11.30
N SER A 397 -34.59 -14.29 10.57
CA SER A 397 -35.88 -14.85 10.14
C SER A 397 -36.61 -15.68 11.21
N THR A 398 -35.98 -15.93 12.36
CA THR A 398 -36.53 -16.76 13.46
C THR A 398 -37.86 -16.26 14.03
N PRO A 399 -38.09 -14.95 14.24
CA PRO A 399 -39.36 -14.45 14.78
C PRO A 399 -40.60 -14.78 13.94
N ALA A 400 -40.46 -15.03 12.63
CA ALA A 400 -41.57 -15.30 11.70
C ALA A 400 -42.08 -16.76 11.70
N GLY A 401 -41.84 -17.51 12.78
CA GLY A 401 -42.17 -18.94 12.91
C GLY A 401 -41.01 -19.88 12.58
N GLY A 402 -39.76 -19.41 12.69
CA GLY A 402 -38.57 -20.18 12.39
C GLY A 402 -38.13 -21.13 13.51
N ASP A 403 -37.39 -22.16 13.11
CA ASP A 403 -36.73 -23.12 14.01
C ASP A 403 -35.69 -22.40 14.88
N ARG A 404 -36.05 -22.23 16.17
CA ARG A 404 -35.25 -21.59 17.23
C ARG A 404 -33.98 -22.37 17.55
N GLU A 405 -34.03 -23.71 17.54
CA GLU A 405 -32.84 -24.53 17.80
C GLU A 405 -31.87 -24.40 16.63
N GLY A 406 -32.36 -24.37 15.39
CA GLY A 406 -31.54 -24.07 14.21
C GLY A 406 -30.87 -22.69 14.27
N ALA A 407 -31.53 -21.68 14.85
CA ALA A 407 -30.95 -20.36 15.05
C ALA A 407 -29.82 -20.37 16.09
N LEU A 408 -30.02 -21.06 17.23
CA LEU A 408 -28.99 -21.30 18.23
C LEU A 408 -27.82 -22.10 17.65
N GLN A 409 -28.10 -23.11 16.82
CA GLN A 409 -27.08 -23.89 16.15
C GLN A 409 -26.23 -23.03 15.19
N CYS A 410 -26.85 -22.12 14.43
CA CYS A 410 -26.13 -21.16 13.60
C CYS A 410 -25.22 -20.27 14.44
N TYR A 411 -25.71 -19.77 15.58
CA TYR A 411 -24.93 -18.97 16.52
C TYR A 411 -23.72 -19.74 17.08
N ARG A 412 -23.89 -21.01 17.47
CA ARG A 412 -22.79 -21.90 17.88
C ARG A 412 -21.77 -22.10 16.75
N SER A 413 -22.22 -22.32 15.53
CA SER A 413 -21.33 -22.44 14.36
C SER A 413 -20.57 -21.13 14.05
N MET A 414 -21.18 -19.96 14.28
CA MET A 414 -20.48 -18.66 14.18
C MET A 414 -19.36 -18.55 15.22
N LYS A 415 -19.58 -19.03 16.46
CA LYS A 415 -18.54 -19.07 17.51
C LYS A 415 -17.34 -19.88 17.09
N ASN A 416 -17.54 -21.06 16.50
CA ASN A 416 -16.46 -21.91 16.00
C ASN A 416 -15.65 -21.22 14.89
N GLY A 417 -16.33 -20.55 13.96
CA GLY A 417 -15.68 -19.73 12.93
C GLY A 417 -14.83 -18.61 13.52
N CYS A 418 -15.34 -17.90 14.53
CA CYS A 418 -14.59 -16.83 15.20
C CYS A 418 -13.38 -17.38 15.99
N ARG A 419 -13.53 -18.53 16.66
CA ARG A 419 -12.42 -19.23 17.35
C ARG A 419 -11.32 -19.66 16.39
N TYR A 420 -11.66 -20.16 15.20
CA TYR A 420 -10.66 -20.48 14.17
C TYR A 420 -9.81 -19.25 13.79
N LEU A 421 -10.42 -18.07 13.71
CA LEU A 421 -9.74 -16.83 13.36
C LEU A 421 -8.77 -16.30 14.43
N GLU A 422 -8.75 -16.89 15.64
CA GLU A 422 -7.80 -16.54 16.71
C GLU A 422 -6.36 -16.99 16.38
N LYS A 423 -6.20 -18.04 15.58
CA LYS A 423 -4.89 -18.66 15.26
C LYS A 423 -3.98 -17.81 14.35
N ALA A 424 -4.49 -16.67 13.85
CA ALA A 424 -3.84 -15.63 13.06
C ALA A 424 -2.47 -15.95 12.39
N PRO A 425 -2.45 -16.66 11.24
CA PRO A 425 -1.23 -16.86 10.45
C PRO A 425 -0.77 -15.62 9.66
N ASN A 426 -1.62 -14.60 9.52
CA ASN A 426 -1.33 -13.33 8.86
C ASN A 426 -2.30 -12.22 9.33
N VAL A 427 -2.17 -11.01 8.76
CA VAL A 427 -2.97 -9.83 9.12
C VAL A 427 -4.46 -9.91 8.72
N ILE A 428 -4.83 -10.76 7.76
CA ILE A 428 -6.22 -10.87 7.28
C ILE A 428 -7.11 -11.51 8.36
N TYR A 429 -6.59 -12.49 9.09
CA TYR A 429 -7.32 -13.21 10.13
C TYR A 429 -7.86 -12.29 11.24
N PRO A 430 -7.06 -11.45 11.92
CA PRO A 430 -7.58 -10.54 12.93
C PRO A 430 -8.56 -9.50 12.37
N LEU A 431 -8.36 -9.03 11.12
CA LEU A 431 -9.29 -8.13 10.44
C LEU A 431 -10.65 -8.76 10.20
N VAL A 432 -10.67 -9.99 9.71
CA VAL A 432 -11.90 -10.74 9.47
C VAL A 432 -12.54 -11.19 10.78
N ARG A 433 -11.74 -11.51 11.80
CA ARG A 433 -12.23 -11.83 13.16
C ARG A 433 -13.07 -10.69 13.72
N PHE A 434 -12.55 -9.45 13.65
CA PHE A 434 -13.31 -8.27 14.09
C PHE A 434 -14.71 -8.25 13.47
N ARG A 435 -14.78 -8.46 12.16
CA ARG A 435 -16.05 -8.44 11.44
C ARG A 435 -16.97 -9.61 11.82
N CYS A 436 -16.45 -10.82 11.93
CA CYS A 436 -17.23 -12.00 12.29
C CYS A 436 -17.76 -11.92 13.74
N GLU A 437 -16.94 -11.42 14.66
CA GLU A 437 -17.35 -11.18 16.05
C GLU A 437 -18.42 -10.09 16.14
N ALA A 438 -18.31 -9.00 15.37
CA ALA A 438 -19.36 -7.99 15.28
C ALA A 438 -20.69 -8.61 14.81
N LEU A 439 -20.67 -9.42 13.75
CA LEU A 439 -21.84 -10.14 13.26
C LEU A 439 -22.39 -11.12 14.31
N ARG A 440 -21.53 -11.79 15.07
CA ARG A 440 -21.94 -12.69 16.14
C ARG A 440 -22.62 -11.94 17.29
N LEU A 441 -22.12 -10.78 17.67
CA LEU A 441 -22.75 -9.94 18.69
C LEU A 441 -24.10 -9.40 18.21
N ASP A 442 -24.20 -9.02 16.94
CA ASP A 442 -25.49 -8.65 16.32
C ASP A 442 -26.47 -9.84 16.28
N ALA A 443 -25.97 -11.07 16.06
CA ALA A 443 -26.78 -12.27 16.13
C ALA A 443 -27.33 -12.53 17.55
N LEU A 444 -26.54 -12.25 18.59
CA LEU A 444 -26.99 -12.34 19.97
C LEU A 444 -28.13 -11.36 20.25
N GLU A 445 -28.04 -10.11 19.78
CA GLU A 445 -29.14 -9.13 19.89
C GLU A 445 -30.44 -9.66 19.27
N LEU A 446 -30.35 -10.24 18.06
CA LEU A 446 -31.51 -10.79 17.37
C LEU A 446 -32.11 -12.01 18.09
N LEU A 447 -31.28 -12.86 18.70
CA LEU A 447 -31.74 -13.98 19.51
C LEU A 447 -32.45 -13.51 20.79
N LEU A 448 -31.92 -12.46 21.43
CA LEU A 448 -32.53 -11.84 22.60
C LEU A 448 -33.86 -11.15 22.24
N GLU A 449 -33.92 -10.40 21.13
CA GLU A 449 -35.17 -9.83 20.58
C GLU A 449 -36.22 -10.92 20.33
N ALA A 450 -35.80 -12.06 19.79
CA ALA A 450 -36.69 -13.19 19.50
C ALA A 450 -37.10 -14.01 20.74
N GLY A 451 -36.60 -13.68 21.93
CA GLY A 451 -36.82 -14.46 23.15
C GLY A 451 -36.30 -15.90 23.05
N THR A 452 -35.20 -16.10 22.32
CA THR A 452 -34.60 -17.43 22.07
C THR A 452 -33.48 -17.73 23.07
N GLY A 453 -33.32 -19.01 23.42
CA GLY A 453 -32.34 -19.50 24.40
C GLY A 453 -32.85 -19.46 25.85
N SER A 454 -32.50 -20.48 26.65
CA SER A 454 -32.84 -20.55 28.08
C SER A 454 -32.07 -19.49 28.90
N ALA A 455 -32.45 -19.28 30.15
CA ALA A 455 -31.69 -18.44 31.08
C ALA A 455 -30.27 -18.99 31.28
N ASP A 456 -30.13 -20.29 31.56
CA ASP A 456 -28.85 -20.98 31.70
C ASP A 456 -27.94 -20.81 30.48
N TRP A 457 -28.51 -20.83 29.26
CA TRP A 457 -27.72 -20.58 28.05
C TRP A 457 -27.22 -19.14 28.00
N LEU A 458 -28.05 -18.16 28.36
CA LEU A 458 -27.66 -16.75 28.35
C LEU A 458 -26.62 -16.44 29.45
N GLU A 459 -26.69 -17.10 30.59
CA GLU A 459 -25.64 -17.04 31.63
C GLU A 459 -24.30 -17.55 31.07
N GLN A 460 -24.29 -18.70 30.40
CA GLN A 460 -23.08 -19.22 29.75
C GLN A 460 -22.54 -18.27 28.68
N GLU A 461 -23.40 -17.64 27.88
CA GLU A 461 -22.96 -16.64 26.91
C GLU A 461 -22.40 -15.37 27.57
N ALA A 462 -22.96 -14.94 28.71
CA ALA A 462 -22.45 -13.82 29.48
C ALA A 462 -21.06 -14.11 30.07
N GLU A 463 -20.85 -15.32 30.61
CA GLU A 463 -19.52 -15.78 31.04
C GLU A 463 -18.53 -15.84 29.88
N GLU A 464 -18.94 -16.39 28.73
CA GLU A 464 -18.07 -16.46 27.56
C GLU A 464 -17.68 -15.08 27.01
N LEU A 465 -18.57 -14.08 27.07
CA LEU A 465 -18.23 -12.69 26.70
C LEU A 465 -17.08 -12.16 27.55
N GLN A 466 -17.07 -12.43 28.86
CA GLN A 466 -15.99 -12.01 29.75
C GLN A 466 -14.67 -12.71 29.40
N GLU A 467 -14.72 -14.02 29.14
CA GLU A 467 -13.55 -14.79 28.69
C GLU A 467 -13.03 -14.29 27.34
N LEU A 468 -13.92 -13.95 26.41
CA LEU A 468 -13.56 -13.47 25.08
C LEU A 468 -12.83 -12.13 25.13
N ARG A 469 -13.15 -11.25 26.09
CA ARG A 469 -12.36 -10.02 26.30
C ARG A 469 -10.91 -10.35 26.62
N ALA A 470 -10.69 -11.31 27.53
CA ALA A 470 -9.34 -11.75 27.92
C ALA A 470 -8.62 -12.45 26.75
N ARG A 471 -9.30 -13.37 26.05
CA ARG A 471 -8.76 -14.05 24.86
C ARG A 471 -8.46 -13.09 23.72
N SER A 472 -9.25 -12.03 23.55
CA SER A 472 -9.05 -11.03 22.51
C SER A 472 -7.74 -10.24 22.69
N ILE A 473 -7.27 -10.04 23.93
CA ILE A 473 -5.95 -9.45 24.21
C ILE A 473 -4.83 -10.36 23.67
N VAL A 474 -4.93 -11.67 23.91
CA VAL A 474 -3.95 -12.66 23.42
C VAL A 474 -4.01 -12.78 21.90
N ALA A 475 -5.20 -12.80 21.31
CA ALA A 475 -5.38 -12.83 19.87
C ALA A 475 -4.86 -11.56 19.17
N GLU A 476 -4.96 -10.39 19.81
CA GLU A 476 -4.34 -9.15 19.33
C GLU A 476 -2.81 -9.28 19.29
N GLU A 477 -2.20 -9.85 20.32
CA GLU A 477 -0.74 -10.08 20.40
C GLU A 477 -0.26 -11.08 19.34
N GLN A 478 -1.00 -12.18 19.14
CA GLN A 478 -0.72 -13.16 18.08
C GLN A 478 -0.87 -12.54 16.69
N GLY A 479 -1.95 -11.81 16.46
CA GLY A 479 -2.17 -11.06 15.22
C GLY A 479 -1.08 -10.02 14.96
N PHE A 480 -0.58 -9.36 16.02
CA PHE A 480 0.53 -8.42 15.92
C PHE A 480 1.84 -9.10 15.55
N PHE A 481 2.15 -10.26 16.15
CA PHE A 481 3.30 -11.07 15.74
C PHE A 481 3.24 -11.46 14.26
N ALA A 482 2.08 -11.96 13.81
CA ALA A 482 1.88 -12.33 12.41
C ALA A 482 2.00 -11.15 11.45
N TYR A 483 1.51 -9.99 11.87
CA TYR A 483 1.65 -8.75 11.13
C TYR A 483 3.12 -8.33 10.97
N VAL A 484 3.88 -8.28 12.07
CA VAL A 484 5.30 -7.90 12.04
C VAL A 484 6.12 -8.87 11.19
N ALA A 485 5.92 -10.18 11.39
CA ALA A 485 6.62 -11.20 10.61
C ALA A 485 6.29 -11.09 9.10
N GLY A 486 5.04 -10.79 8.76
CA GLY A 486 4.62 -10.56 7.37
C GLY A 486 5.24 -9.30 6.76
N GLU A 487 5.22 -8.16 7.46
CA GLU A 487 5.83 -6.92 6.95
C GLU A 487 7.34 -7.07 6.76
N LEU A 488 8.04 -7.72 7.70
CA LEU A 488 9.48 -7.97 7.59
C LEU A 488 9.81 -8.92 6.42
N ASP A 489 9.00 -9.95 6.21
CA ASP A 489 9.12 -10.85 5.06
C ASP A 489 8.84 -10.12 3.73
N ALA A 490 7.84 -9.23 3.70
CA ALA A 490 7.54 -8.40 2.54
C ALA A 490 8.68 -7.43 2.20
N MET A 491 9.32 -6.83 3.20
CA MET A 491 10.52 -6.00 3.01
C MET A 491 11.70 -6.82 2.49
N ASP A 492 11.92 -8.02 3.05
CA ASP A 492 12.98 -8.91 2.59
C ASP A 492 12.73 -9.38 1.15
N SER A 493 11.49 -9.74 0.81
CA SER A 493 11.03 -10.05 -0.54
C SER A 493 11.30 -8.89 -1.51
N ALA A 494 10.85 -7.69 -1.16
CA ALA A 494 11.06 -6.51 -1.98
C ALA A 494 12.55 -6.27 -2.26
N ALA A 495 13.42 -6.51 -1.28
CA ALA A 495 14.86 -6.37 -1.44
C ALA A 495 15.50 -7.51 -2.27
N HIS A 496 15.02 -8.76 -2.15
CA HIS A 496 15.68 -9.96 -2.67
C HIS A 496 15.10 -10.51 -3.97
N THR A 497 13.79 -10.42 -4.16
CA THR A 497 13.07 -11.00 -5.30
C THR A 497 12.33 -9.96 -6.14
N GLY A 498 12.21 -8.72 -5.63
CA GLY A 498 11.27 -7.72 -6.14
C GLY A 498 9.85 -8.02 -5.64
N ILE A 499 8.95 -7.03 -5.65
CA ILE A 499 7.56 -7.23 -5.26
C ILE A 499 6.87 -8.04 -6.38
N PRO A 500 6.42 -9.29 -6.15
CA PRO A 500 5.70 -10.02 -7.17
C PRO A 500 4.44 -9.23 -7.55
N PRO A 501 4.15 -9.03 -8.84
CA PRO A 501 2.92 -8.36 -9.24
C PRO A 501 1.71 -9.12 -8.68
N VAL A 502 0.69 -8.39 -8.24
CA VAL A 502 -0.61 -8.91 -7.77
C VAL A 502 -1.32 -9.72 -8.87
N THR A 503 -0.87 -9.59 -10.11
CA THR A 503 -1.35 -10.34 -11.27
C THR A 503 -0.40 -11.50 -11.59
N GLN A 504 -0.97 -12.61 -12.10
CA GLN A 504 -0.28 -13.80 -12.63
C GLN A 504 0.60 -13.51 -13.86
N LEU A 505 1.36 -12.43 -13.84
CA LEU A 505 2.36 -12.14 -14.85
C LEU A 505 3.54 -13.07 -14.58
N SER A 506 3.90 -13.85 -15.59
CA SER A 506 4.85 -14.98 -15.56
C SER A 506 6.31 -14.58 -15.29
N TYR A 507 6.55 -13.42 -14.70
CA TYR A 507 7.85 -12.78 -14.74
C TYR A 507 8.28 -12.18 -13.40
N LEU A 508 9.57 -12.31 -13.10
CA LEU A 508 10.19 -11.78 -11.89
C LEU A 508 10.59 -10.30 -12.08
N PRO A 509 10.23 -9.38 -11.18
CA PRO A 509 10.57 -7.96 -11.27
C PRO A 509 12.09 -7.69 -11.22
N LEU A 510 12.48 -6.42 -11.41
CA LEU A 510 13.83 -5.97 -11.04
C LEU A 510 14.08 -6.28 -9.56
N CYS A 511 15.17 -6.98 -9.30
CA CYS A 511 15.64 -7.23 -7.94
C CYS A 511 16.51 -6.05 -7.46
N PRO A 512 16.10 -5.25 -6.46
CA PRO A 512 16.88 -4.12 -5.99
C PRO A 512 18.28 -4.52 -5.49
N ARG A 513 18.43 -5.74 -4.95
CA ARG A 513 19.75 -6.30 -4.58
C ARG A 513 20.71 -6.43 -5.77
N ALA A 514 20.24 -6.57 -7.00
CA ALA A 514 21.10 -6.57 -8.19
C ALA A 514 21.77 -5.20 -8.43
N LEU A 515 21.17 -4.11 -7.91
CA LEU A 515 21.68 -2.75 -8.04
C LEU A 515 22.43 -2.24 -6.79
N ARG A 516 22.62 -3.10 -5.78
CA ARG A 516 23.13 -2.74 -4.44
C ARG A 516 24.49 -2.02 -4.43
N PHE A 517 25.32 -2.24 -5.45
CA PHE A 517 26.65 -1.63 -5.56
C PHE A 517 26.61 -0.32 -6.35
N PHE A 518 25.60 -0.08 -7.19
CA PHE A 518 25.49 1.14 -7.98
C PHE A 518 24.86 2.28 -7.18
N PHE A 519 23.93 1.94 -6.26
CA PHE A 519 23.19 2.90 -5.45
C PHE A 519 23.24 2.56 -3.95
N PRO A 520 24.39 2.70 -3.29
CA PRO A 520 24.50 2.46 -1.84
C PRO A 520 23.55 3.33 -1.00
N GLN A 521 23.18 4.52 -1.48
CA GLN A 521 22.20 5.40 -0.82
C GLN A 521 20.82 4.75 -0.69
N PHE A 522 20.38 3.99 -1.69
CA PHE A 522 19.10 3.29 -1.63
C PHE A 522 19.16 2.13 -0.64
N ARG A 523 20.28 1.40 -0.61
CA ARG A 523 20.52 0.35 0.40
C ARG A 523 20.52 0.93 1.82
N TRP A 524 21.13 2.09 2.01
CA TRP A 524 21.10 2.80 3.27
C TRP A 524 19.66 3.15 3.68
N TYR A 525 18.88 3.77 2.79
CA TYR A 525 17.46 4.05 3.01
C TYR A 525 16.66 2.82 3.42
N CYS A 526 16.73 1.72 2.66
CA CYS A 526 15.99 0.49 2.98
C CYS A 526 16.39 -0.10 4.35
N SER A 527 17.67 -0.02 4.70
CA SER A 527 18.15 -0.49 6.00
C SER A 527 17.66 0.40 7.15
N ALA A 528 17.59 1.72 6.92
CA ALA A 528 17.06 2.68 7.88
C ALA A 528 15.54 2.51 8.08
N ASP A 529 14.76 2.37 7.00
CA ASP A 529 13.32 2.10 7.06
C ASP A 529 13.04 0.77 7.79
N ARG A 530 13.80 -0.29 7.47
CA ARG A 530 13.69 -1.58 8.18
C ARG A 530 13.96 -1.45 9.67
N MET A 531 15.02 -0.74 10.03
CA MET A 531 15.37 -0.50 11.43
C MET A 531 14.27 0.29 12.15
N GLU A 532 13.70 1.32 11.51
CA GLU A 532 12.62 2.13 12.10
C GLU A 532 11.34 1.30 12.30
N LEU A 533 10.94 0.50 11.29
CA LEU A 533 9.83 -0.45 11.43
C LEU A 533 10.04 -1.35 12.64
N MET A 534 11.23 -1.94 12.78
CA MET A 534 11.53 -2.83 13.89
C MET A 534 11.44 -2.14 15.25
N ARG A 535 11.99 -0.91 15.38
CA ARG A 535 11.91 -0.12 16.61
C ARG A 535 10.47 0.25 16.96
N MET A 536 9.69 0.66 15.97
CA MET A 536 8.27 0.98 16.17
C MET A 536 7.47 -0.26 16.60
N CYS A 537 7.82 -1.43 16.04
CA CYS A 537 7.19 -2.69 16.36
C CYS A 537 7.70 -3.33 17.65
N ASP A 538 8.68 -2.73 18.35
CA ASP A 538 9.18 -3.18 19.65
C ASP A 538 8.23 -2.82 20.80
N VAL A 539 6.98 -3.26 20.65
CA VAL A 539 5.86 -3.05 21.57
C VAL A 539 5.05 -4.34 21.66
N PRO A 540 4.28 -4.59 22.74
CA PRO A 540 3.59 -5.88 22.90
C PRO A 540 2.54 -6.17 21.82
N ALA A 541 1.70 -5.19 21.47
CA ALA A 541 0.54 -5.35 20.60
C ALA A 541 0.18 -4.05 19.82
N PHE A 542 -0.81 -4.12 18.94
CA PHE A 542 -1.28 -2.96 18.14
C PHE A 542 -1.69 -1.77 19.02
N ARG A 543 -2.35 -2.00 20.16
CA ARG A 543 -2.70 -0.97 21.16
C ARG A 543 -1.53 -0.14 21.68
N ASN A 544 -0.31 -0.67 21.59
CA ASN A 544 0.89 0.01 22.08
C ASN A 544 1.66 0.75 20.98
N MET A 545 1.27 0.61 19.70
CA MET A 545 1.92 1.32 18.60
C MET A 545 1.64 2.83 18.69
N ARG A 546 2.70 3.64 18.70
CA ARG A 546 2.62 5.11 18.64
C ARG A 546 2.92 5.56 17.21
N GLY A 547 1.89 5.89 16.44
CA GLY A 547 2.03 6.27 15.03
C GLY A 547 2.45 7.73 14.79
N VAL A 548 2.14 8.64 15.72
CA VAL A 548 2.22 10.10 15.50
C VAL A 548 3.65 10.57 15.18
N GLU A 549 4.66 9.96 15.81
CA GLU A 549 6.06 10.35 15.62
C GLU A 549 6.62 9.95 14.25
N VAL A 550 6.00 8.96 13.59
CA VAL A 550 6.42 8.45 12.27
C VAL A 550 5.54 8.99 11.15
N ILE A 551 4.32 9.44 11.46
CA ILE A 551 3.41 10.09 10.50
C ILE A 551 4.06 11.38 9.96
N GLY A 552 4.47 11.32 8.69
CA GLY A 552 5.18 12.41 8.01
C GLY A 552 6.69 12.24 7.94
N LYS A 553 7.26 11.10 8.37
CA LYS A 553 8.61 10.69 7.97
C LYS A 553 8.57 10.03 6.58
N PRO A 554 9.64 10.14 5.78
CA PRO A 554 9.71 9.60 4.41
C PRO A 554 10.00 8.09 4.36
N TYR A 555 9.53 7.33 5.35
CA TYR A 555 9.71 5.87 5.43
C TYR A 555 8.52 5.16 4.79
N MET A 556 8.79 4.38 3.74
CA MET A 556 7.76 3.78 2.91
C MET A 556 7.08 2.61 3.62
N PHE A 557 7.87 1.64 4.07
CA PHE A 557 7.33 0.44 4.70
C PHE A 557 6.83 0.75 6.10
N THR A 558 7.60 1.52 6.87
CA THR A 558 7.17 1.96 8.20
C THR A 558 5.89 2.80 8.12
N GLY A 559 5.78 3.73 7.17
CA GLY A 559 4.59 4.57 7.00
C GLY A 559 3.33 3.75 6.68
N ARG A 560 3.42 2.79 5.75
CA ARG A 560 2.34 1.83 5.47
C ARG A 560 1.97 1.06 6.74
N ALA A 561 2.98 0.63 7.50
CA ALA A 561 2.74 -0.21 8.66
C ALA A 561 2.04 0.52 9.81
N VAL A 562 2.33 1.80 10.01
CA VAL A 562 1.60 2.66 10.96
C VAL A 562 0.12 2.74 10.62
N VAL A 563 -0.23 2.95 9.35
CA VAL A 563 -1.62 3.12 8.91
C VAL A 563 -2.42 1.83 9.13
N VAL A 564 -1.86 0.69 8.73
CA VAL A 564 -2.51 -0.62 8.93
C VAL A 564 -2.60 -0.96 10.42
N GLY A 565 -1.52 -0.74 11.18
CA GLY A 565 -1.49 -0.97 12.61
C GLY A 565 -2.52 -0.14 13.39
N ASP A 566 -2.65 1.16 13.08
CA ASP A 566 -3.65 2.03 13.71
C ASP A 566 -5.09 1.63 13.34
N PHE A 567 -5.31 1.22 12.09
CA PHE A 567 -6.60 0.69 11.66
C PHE A 567 -6.99 -0.56 12.47
N ILE A 568 -6.09 -1.53 12.61
CA ILE A 568 -6.34 -2.76 13.39
C ILE A 568 -6.55 -2.45 14.86
N ARG A 569 -5.71 -1.58 15.45
CA ARG A 569 -5.83 -1.12 16.84
C ARG A 569 -7.22 -0.59 17.15
N LYS A 570 -7.73 0.33 16.33
CA LYS A 570 -9.07 0.93 16.50
C LYS A 570 -10.16 -0.14 16.47
N ARG A 571 -10.05 -1.12 15.58
CA ARG A 571 -11.02 -2.23 15.46
C ARG A 571 -11.04 -3.12 16.71
N PHE A 572 -9.89 -3.45 17.28
CA PHE A 572 -9.83 -4.20 18.55
C PHE A 572 -10.44 -3.42 19.71
N ALA A 573 -10.18 -2.11 19.82
CA ALA A 573 -10.77 -1.27 20.85
C ALA A 573 -12.31 -1.21 20.73
N VAL A 574 -12.82 -1.08 19.49
CA VAL A 574 -14.27 -1.11 19.20
C VAL A 574 -14.88 -2.43 19.65
N LEU A 575 -14.22 -3.55 19.36
CA LEU A 575 -14.70 -4.87 19.74
C LEU A 575 -14.75 -5.06 21.26
N GLN A 576 -13.74 -4.57 21.99
CA GLN A 576 -13.72 -4.59 23.45
C GLN A 576 -14.88 -3.79 24.06
N ALA A 577 -15.18 -2.60 23.53
CA ALA A 577 -16.35 -1.82 23.95
C ALA A 577 -17.64 -2.59 23.69
N ARG A 578 -17.74 -3.24 22.53
CA ARG A 578 -18.91 -4.02 22.12
C ARG A 578 -19.14 -5.23 23.04
N TYR A 579 -18.10 -5.93 23.46
CA TYR A 579 -18.21 -7.02 24.44
C TYR A 579 -18.74 -6.52 25.78
N ARG A 580 -18.18 -5.44 26.34
CA ARG A 580 -18.67 -4.84 27.60
C ARG A 580 -20.13 -4.42 27.50
N ALA A 581 -20.52 -3.80 26.40
CA ALA A 581 -21.91 -3.40 26.18
C ALA A 581 -22.86 -4.60 26.12
N MET A 582 -22.42 -5.70 25.49
CA MET A 582 -23.21 -6.93 25.39
C MET A 582 -23.33 -7.68 26.72
N GLU A 583 -22.29 -7.69 27.55
CA GLU A 583 -22.33 -8.26 28.90
C GLU A 583 -23.43 -7.62 29.75
N ILE A 584 -23.50 -6.28 29.73
CA ILE A 584 -24.52 -5.53 30.47
C ILE A 584 -25.92 -5.75 29.89
N LEU A 585 -26.03 -5.84 28.56
CA LEU A 585 -27.30 -6.14 27.91
C LEU A 585 -27.80 -7.54 28.25
N ALA A 586 -26.92 -8.55 28.27
CA ALA A 586 -27.24 -9.91 28.67
C ALA A 586 -27.69 -9.97 30.13
N ALA A 587 -27.02 -9.24 31.04
CA ALA A 587 -27.44 -9.12 32.45
C ALA A 587 -28.82 -8.46 32.59
N ALA A 588 -29.10 -7.42 31.80
CA ALA A 588 -30.41 -6.77 31.78
C ALA A 588 -31.53 -7.74 31.32
N GLU A 589 -31.26 -8.56 30.32
CA GLU A 589 -32.19 -9.60 29.84
C GLU A 589 -32.39 -10.72 30.85
N LEU A 590 -31.34 -11.17 31.53
CA LEU A 590 -31.46 -12.16 32.62
C LEU A 590 -32.36 -11.62 33.74
N HIS A 591 -32.11 -10.39 34.19
CA HIS A 591 -32.96 -9.75 35.19
C HIS A 591 -34.43 -9.68 34.75
N LYS A 592 -34.68 -9.29 33.50
CA LYS A 592 -36.04 -9.25 32.93
C LYS A 592 -36.69 -10.63 32.87
N ARG A 593 -35.94 -11.69 32.59
CA ARG A 593 -36.46 -13.08 32.60
C ARG A 593 -36.87 -13.51 34.02
N GLU A 594 -36.17 -13.03 35.04
CA GLU A 594 -36.45 -13.34 36.45
C GLU A 594 -37.60 -12.50 37.03
N THR A 595 -37.61 -11.19 36.79
CA THR A 595 -38.50 -10.23 37.45
C THR A 595 -39.67 -9.76 36.58
N GLY A 596 -39.63 -10.07 35.29
CA GLY A 596 -40.62 -9.63 34.28
C GLY A 596 -40.39 -8.22 33.75
N VAL A 597 -39.44 -7.45 34.29
CA VAL A 597 -39.15 -6.06 33.89
C VAL A 597 -37.66 -5.81 33.75
N TYR A 598 -37.27 -4.89 32.86
CA TYR A 598 -35.86 -4.48 32.76
C TYR A 598 -35.46 -3.62 33.96
N PRO A 599 -34.18 -3.70 34.41
CA PRO A 599 -33.71 -2.91 35.53
C PRO A 599 -33.60 -1.42 35.13
N GLU A 600 -34.18 -0.50 35.91
CA GLU A 600 -34.09 0.94 35.60
C GLU A 600 -32.65 1.46 35.57
N LYS A 601 -31.77 0.85 36.37
CA LYS A 601 -30.33 1.12 36.45
C LYS A 601 -29.57 -0.18 36.68
N ILE A 602 -28.36 -0.26 36.15
CA ILE A 602 -27.42 -1.35 36.39
C ILE A 602 -26.18 -0.73 37.04
N GLU A 603 -25.79 -1.22 38.22
CA GLU A 603 -24.60 -0.74 38.94
C GLU A 603 -23.87 -1.94 39.58
N PRO A 604 -22.52 -1.98 39.56
CA PRO A 604 -21.62 -0.99 38.96
C PRO A 604 -21.53 -1.13 37.43
N MET A 605 -21.58 0.00 36.71
CA MET A 605 -21.31 0.01 35.26
C MET A 605 -19.80 -0.10 34.96
N PRO A 606 -19.40 -0.89 33.96
CA PRO A 606 -18.00 -1.00 33.56
C PRO A 606 -17.51 0.30 32.92
N LEU A 607 -16.22 0.58 33.05
CA LEU A 607 -15.56 1.69 32.37
C LEU A 607 -15.68 1.56 30.85
N ASP A 608 -15.76 2.69 30.16
CA ASP A 608 -15.61 2.80 28.71
C ASP A 608 -14.13 2.60 28.33
N PRO A 609 -13.78 1.79 27.31
CA PRO A 609 -12.38 1.65 26.88
C PRO A 609 -11.78 2.90 26.20
N PHE A 610 -12.58 3.90 25.83
CA PHE A 610 -12.13 5.13 25.18
C PHE A 610 -12.05 6.35 26.11
N GLY A 611 -12.47 6.24 27.38
CA GLY A 611 -12.44 7.35 28.33
C GLY A 611 -12.47 6.91 29.80
N GLU A 612 -12.54 7.88 30.71
CA GLU A 612 -12.59 7.63 32.17
C GLU A 612 -14.03 7.44 32.69
N LYS A 613 -15.02 7.56 31.82
CA LYS A 613 -16.44 7.41 32.17
C LYS A 613 -16.89 5.96 32.05
N THR A 614 -17.98 5.60 32.72
CA THR A 614 -18.62 4.29 32.54
C THR A 614 -19.42 4.23 31.25
N LEU A 615 -19.74 3.02 30.78
CA LEU A 615 -20.73 2.80 29.74
C LEU A 615 -22.07 3.44 30.11
N ARG A 616 -22.88 3.73 29.09
CA ARG A 616 -24.22 4.28 29.23
C ARG A 616 -25.27 3.19 29.11
N TYR A 617 -26.39 3.36 29.82
CA TYR A 617 -27.55 2.46 29.79
C TYR A 617 -28.83 3.27 29.66
N ARG A 618 -29.77 2.81 28.82
CA ARG A 618 -31.10 3.40 28.66
C ARG A 618 -32.15 2.34 28.36
N ILE A 619 -33.34 2.51 28.93
CA ILE A 619 -34.58 1.86 28.51
C ILE A 619 -35.50 2.94 27.93
N GLY A 620 -36.15 2.67 26.81
CA GLY A 620 -37.17 3.53 26.22
C GLY A 620 -36.92 3.80 24.73
N ASP A 621 -37.36 4.96 24.26
CA ASP A 621 -37.22 5.34 22.86
C ASP A 621 -35.75 5.51 22.48
N CYS A 622 -35.22 4.55 21.73
CA CYS A 622 -33.87 4.58 21.21
C CYS A 622 -33.90 4.93 19.72
N PRO A 623 -33.05 5.84 19.25
CA PRO A 623 -32.94 6.13 17.83
C PRO A 623 -32.35 4.91 17.10
N VAL A 624 -32.92 4.56 15.96
CA VAL A 624 -32.42 3.53 15.03
C VAL A 624 -32.47 4.06 13.61
N LEU A 625 -31.41 3.81 12.85
CA LEU A 625 -31.42 4.01 11.41
C LEU A 625 -31.73 2.67 10.77
N GLU A 626 -32.89 2.56 10.14
CA GLU A 626 -33.31 1.33 9.48
C GLU A 626 -33.29 1.52 7.97
N SER A 627 -32.81 0.49 7.28
CA SER A 627 -32.85 0.42 5.82
C SER A 627 -33.95 -0.53 5.35
N SER A 628 -34.59 -0.19 4.25
CA SER A 628 -35.53 -1.07 3.56
C SER A 628 -35.31 -0.97 2.04
N ARG A 629 -35.78 -1.96 1.29
CA ARG A 629 -35.81 -1.87 -0.18
C ARG A 629 -36.68 -0.67 -0.58
N ARG A 630 -36.14 0.20 -1.43
CA ARG A 630 -36.95 1.25 -2.08
C ARG A 630 -37.84 0.55 -3.11
N ALA A 631 -39.12 0.92 -3.17
CA ALA A 631 -39.99 0.49 -4.26
C ALA A 631 -39.38 0.97 -5.59
N ALA A 632 -38.98 0.06 -6.46
CA ALA A 632 -38.48 0.42 -7.78
C ALA A 632 -39.66 0.99 -8.59
N PRO A 633 -39.53 2.19 -9.18
CA PRO A 633 -40.51 2.63 -10.16
C PRO A 633 -40.45 1.68 -11.36
N ALA A 634 -41.62 1.39 -11.97
CA ALA A 634 -41.81 0.29 -12.93
C ALA A 634 -40.93 0.38 -14.20
N ASP A 635 -40.26 1.51 -14.40
CA ASP A 635 -39.44 1.92 -15.53
C ASP A 635 -37.93 1.95 -15.23
N ALA A 636 -37.48 1.77 -13.99
CA ALA A 636 -36.05 1.76 -13.64
C ALA A 636 -35.44 0.37 -13.85
N ALA A 637 -34.77 0.19 -14.99
CA ALA A 637 -33.97 -1.00 -15.26
C ALA A 637 -32.79 -1.13 -14.27
N GLY A 638 -32.95 -2.00 -13.26
CA GLY A 638 -31.82 -2.69 -12.63
C GLY A 638 -31.14 -2.02 -11.42
N TYR A 639 -31.70 -0.96 -10.83
CA TYR A 639 -31.20 -0.43 -9.55
C TYR A 639 -32.32 -0.35 -8.50
N SER A 640 -32.38 -1.35 -7.62
CA SER A 640 -33.07 -1.24 -6.33
C SER A 640 -32.21 -0.41 -5.39
N GLY A 641 -32.57 0.85 -5.19
CA GLY A 641 -31.99 1.65 -4.11
C GLY A 641 -32.48 1.16 -2.74
N TYR A 642 -31.74 1.46 -1.67
CA TYR A 642 -32.24 1.32 -0.30
C TYR A 642 -32.76 2.67 0.19
N GLU A 643 -33.87 2.66 0.91
CA GLU A 643 -34.33 3.82 1.66
C GLU A 643 -33.85 3.67 3.11
N MET A 644 -33.20 4.71 3.63
CA MET A 644 -32.79 4.77 5.04
C MET A 644 -33.75 5.69 5.78
N GLN A 645 -34.46 5.14 6.76
CA GLN A 645 -35.41 5.89 7.59
C GLN A 645 -34.94 5.90 9.04
N TYR A 646 -34.95 7.11 9.62
CA TYR A 646 -34.70 7.29 11.04
C TYR A 646 -35.99 7.01 11.81
N ARG A 647 -35.93 6.15 12.82
CA ARG A 647 -37.07 5.84 13.69
C ARG A 647 -36.64 5.83 15.15
N LYS A 648 -37.58 6.12 16.04
CA LYS A 648 -37.45 5.80 17.46
C LYS A 648 -38.15 4.47 17.69
N VAL A 649 -37.45 3.54 18.33
CA VAL A 649 -38.02 2.24 18.71
C VAL A 649 -37.86 2.06 20.21
N PRO A 650 -38.89 1.53 20.91
CA PRO A 650 -38.72 1.09 22.28
C PRO A 650 -37.64 0.02 22.34
N ALA A 651 -36.58 0.26 23.12
CA ALA A 651 -35.46 -0.66 23.23
C ALA A 651 -34.74 -0.51 24.58
N VAL A 652 -33.92 -1.49 24.90
CA VAL A 652 -32.85 -1.41 25.90
C VAL A 652 -31.54 -1.24 25.16
N GLN A 653 -30.77 -0.20 25.51
CA GLN A 653 -29.52 0.14 24.86
C GLN A 653 -28.40 0.29 25.89
N VAL A 654 -27.25 -0.29 25.58
CA VAL A 654 -25.97 -0.04 26.26
C VAL A 654 -25.00 0.51 25.24
N TRP A 655 -24.26 1.58 25.52
CA TRP A 655 -23.27 2.09 24.57
C TRP A 655 -22.02 2.69 25.21
N SER A 656 -20.95 2.66 24.43
CA SER A 656 -19.73 3.43 24.60
C SER A 656 -19.81 4.68 23.74
N ILE A 657 -19.24 5.79 24.23
CA ILE A 657 -19.21 7.09 23.54
C ILE A 657 -18.11 7.19 22.47
N GLY A 658 -17.47 6.06 22.17
CA GLY A 658 -16.51 5.95 21.07
C GLY A 658 -15.21 6.74 21.25
N PRO A 659 -14.30 6.62 20.28
CA PRO A 659 -13.00 7.28 20.31
C PRO A 659 -13.04 8.81 20.17
N ASN A 660 -14.11 9.41 19.65
CA ASN A 660 -14.24 10.87 19.55
C ASN A 660 -14.55 11.52 20.92
N GLY A 661 -15.04 10.74 21.90
CA GLY A 661 -15.38 11.18 23.25
C GLY A 661 -16.64 12.06 23.32
N ILE A 662 -17.43 12.13 22.25
CA ILE A 662 -18.66 12.90 22.11
C ILE A 662 -19.82 11.93 22.19
N ASP A 663 -20.72 12.13 23.16
CA ASP A 663 -21.91 11.30 23.32
C ASP A 663 -22.95 11.69 22.25
N GLU A 664 -23.11 10.84 21.24
CA GLU A 664 -23.97 11.09 20.07
C GLU A 664 -25.29 10.29 20.13
N ASP A 665 -25.67 9.92 21.36
CA ASP A 665 -26.86 9.12 21.69
C ASP A 665 -26.93 7.78 20.92
N GLY A 666 -25.77 7.26 20.53
CA GLY A 666 -25.59 6.01 19.81
C GLY A 666 -25.78 6.07 18.29
N LEU A 667 -25.97 7.24 17.65
CA LEU A 667 -26.23 7.32 16.20
C LEU A 667 -25.81 8.60 15.43
N GLY A 668 -25.24 9.63 16.06
CA GLY A 668 -24.65 10.74 15.29
C GLY A 668 -25.65 11.73 14.68
N GLY A 669 -26.80 11.92 15.32
CA GLY A 669 -27.80 12.89 14.88
C GLY A 669 -28.50 12.55 13.55
N TYR A 670 -29.31 13.50 13.07
CA TYR A 670 -30.25 13.29 11.96
C TYR A 670 -29.62 13.42 10.56
N ASP A 671 -28.50 14.13 10.43
CA ASP A 671 -27.81 14.42 9.16
C ASP A 671 -26.73 13.38 8.82
N GLU A 672 -26.51 13.09 7.53
CA GLU A 672 -25.53 12.14 7.02
C GLU A 672 -24.09 12.57 7.34
N ALA A 673 -23.81 13.88 7.40
CA ALA A 673 -22.51 14.42 7.78
C ALA A 673 -22.17 14.14 9.25
N ALA A 674 -23.14 14.34 10.16
CA ALA A 674 -22.99 14.02 11.58
C ALA A 674 -22.89 12.50 11.82
N ARG A 675 -23.61 11.68 11.04
CA ARG A 675 -23.46 10.21 11.07
C ARG A 675 -22.08 9.72 10.64
N ARG A 676 -21.43 10.37 9.68
CA ARG A 676 -20.04 10.04 9.32
C ARG A 676 -19.04 10.38 10.41
N GLN A 677 -19.44 11.23 11.37
CA GLN A 677 -18.65 11.60 12.53
C GLN A 677 -18.98 10.73 13.76
N CYS A 678 -20.12 10.01 13.71
CA CYS A 678 -20.54 9.09 14.77
C CYS A 678 -19.59 7.91 14.93
N ASP A 679 -19.08 7.74 16.15
CA ASP A 679 -18.27 6.57 16.50
C ASP A 679 -18.70 5.84 17.78
N ASP A 680 -19.87 6.20 18.34
CA ASP A 680 -20.53 5.44 19.40
C ASP A 680 -20.70 3.94 19.07
N ILE A 681 -20.47 3.10 20.08
CA ILE A 681 -20.48 1.63 19.93
C ILE A 681 -21.57 1.06 20.85
N ARG A 682 -22.65 0.55 20.24
CA ARG A 682 -23.87 0.20 20.99
C ARG A 682 -24.27 -1.27 20.88
N ALA A 683 -24.78 -1.80 22.00
CA ALA A 683 -25.60 -2.99 22.09
C ALA A 683 -27.07 -2.66 22.36
N ILE A 684 -27.98 -3.35 21.70
CA ILE A 684 -29.41 -3.01 21.73
C ILE A 684 -30.32 -4.23 21.58
N VAL A 685 -31.43 -4.25 22.33
CA VAL A 685 -32.55 -5.18 22.14
C VAL A 685 -33.84 -4.37 22.05
N ARG A 686 -34.59 -4.54 20.96
CA ARG A 686 -35.90 -3.90 20.78
C ARG A 686 -36.98 -4.57 21.62
N ILE A 687 -37.88 -3.76 22.15
CA ILE A 687 -39.01 -4.16 22.99
C ILE A 687 -40.28 -4.16 22.13
N GLY A 688 -41.04 -5.26 22.16
CA GLY A 688 -42.41 -5.31 21.61
C GLY A 688 -42.52 -5.54 20.10
N LYS A 689 -41.65 -6.35 19.51
CA LYS A 689 -41.85 -6.90 18.15
C LYS A 689 -42.75 -8.12 18.15
#